data_AF-A0A0Q5MX29-F1
#
_entry.id   AF-A0A0Q5MX29-F1
#
_cell.length_a   1.000
_cell.length_b   1.000
_cell.length_c   1.000
_cell.angle_alpha   90.00
_cell.angle_beta   90.00
_cell.angle_gamma   90.00
#
_symmetry.space_group_name_H-M   'P 1'
#
loop_
_entity.id
_entity.type
_entity.pdbx_description
1 polymer ?
#
loop_
_entity_poly.entity_id
_entity_poly.type
_entity_poly.pdbx_seq_one_letter_code
_entity_poly.pdbx_strand_id
1 'polypeptide(L)'
;MNPDVAVAKRAIAALRADLAAGLDHLVMARANTVIRAQAILAIYEAEAADLGPVLVHSGTKKADTESALTNLASRKSRILVCVDMFGEGFDLPQLKIAAMHDQHRSLGITLQFVCRFARSGGATMGSATVVAARSEVRHNDALRRLYAEDADWNLIIEDLTARAVGEQQEIDEFTKAFGSLPDGISIHSITPALSTVVYKPTTLTWHPQGASEFVPPDRLVTYPIPIIERDHILWYVTASRSEPRWGMVDNVNAIEYNLFVVYWDEKHGLLYIHSSDNSSVHEKLAAAVTRQQGIAPLSGEDVFRVFHEVQRLTPNNVGLLDTRNRSRRYTSHHGSDVTEAFPAAEAQTKTQTHIAGTGFLNGAQYSIAGSLKGRVWSHRTANGLKQWTEWCDVVGPKIIDTTISVDEIMSGFIRPVTVDAWPADRIVLDLELSAALGDVLEPADVTVDDVSVQFADVSLVVGERTNLSDLSFTVQSPLWSVQDVMRLTASGLTVHPADPAREVGIVRTRKTQQLSELANRFGIRVLLDKDAVIEPPGLLLQPDREVPPFAADGLTPLDWGGVNIRKESWGQDSDPNTVQGRAMEVVLQGTWDVVLDDDGSGEVADIVALREVDGVLVIQLTHCKFSSEDQPGARLIDLYELSGQAQRSAGWRRITERMMQRLIRLERTRASSNRTGFVLGTIEDLQRLYERSEALRPRLDIVMAQPGLSKKLVKHNQLELLASVDMYLSETALSKLTVICSE
;
A
#
# COMPACT_ATOMS: atom_id res chain seq x y z
N MET A 1 9.67 10.55 26.77
CA MET A 1 10.99 10.30 27.36
C MET A 1 12.05 10.74 26.37
N ASN A 2 13.15 11.41 26.77
CA ASN A 2 14.21 11.80 25.83
C ASN A 2 14.89 10.52 25.28
N PRO A 3 14.84 10.23 23.97
CA PRO A 3 15.41 9.02 23.39
C PRO A 3 16.91 8.85 23.68
N ASP A 4 17.66 9.96 23.75
CA ASP A 4 19.09 9.93 24.03
C ASP A 4 19.40 9.43 25.45
N VAL A 5 18.55 9.76 26.43
CA VAL A 5 18.70 9.27 27.81
C VAL A 5 18.39 7.78 27.88
N ALA A 6 17.37 7.31 27.16
CA ALA A 6 17.02 5.89 27.12
C ALA A 6 18.14 5.04 26.48
N VAL A 7 18.69 5.50 25.35
CA VAL A 7 19.84 4.86 24.67
C VAL A 7 21.05 4.82 25.60
N ALA A 8 21.40 5.95 26.24
CA ALA A 8 22.54 6.01 27.15
C ALA A 8 22.38 5.03 28.33
N LYS A 9 21.22 5.02 28.99
CA LYS A 9 20.94 4.11 30.12
C LYS A 9 21.03 2.65 29.72
N ARG A 10 20.49 2.28 28.56
CA ARG A 10 20.53 0.90 28.06
C ARG A 10 21.97 0.48 27.70
N ALA A 11 22.76 1.36 27.07
CA ALA A 11 24.16 1.10 26.76
C ALA A 11 25.04 0.98 28.01
N ILE A 12 24.83 1.83 29.02
CA ILE A 12 25.52 1.78 30.31
C ILE A 12 25.15 0.48 31.05
N ALA A 13 23.88 0.10 31.06
CA ALA A 13 23.43 -1.14 31.68
C ALA A 13 24.08 -2.37 31.03
N ALA A 14 24.15 -2.41 29.70
CA ALA A 14 24.85 -3.47 28.96
C ALA A 14 26.35 -3.51 29.35
N LEU A 15 27.03 -2.36 29.38
CA LEU A 15 28.45 -2.30 29.76
C LEU A 15 28.68 -2.80 31.18
N ARG A 16 27.85 -2.40 32.14
CA ARG A 16 27.97 -2.85 33.53
C ARG A 16 27.73 -4.36 33.66
N ALA A 17 26.77 -4.92 32.91
CA ALA A 17 26.53 -6.36 32.88
C ALA A 17 27.73 -7.12 32.31
N ASP A 18 28.29 -6.66 31.19
CA ASP A 18 29.45 -7.27 30.55
C ASP A 18 30.69 -7.24 31.47
N LEU A 19 30.94 -6.11 32.14
CA LEU A 19 32.03 -6.00 33.12
C LEU A 19 31.83 -6.93 34.33
N ALA A 20 30.59 -7.08 34.81
CA ALA A 20 30.27 -8.02 35.88
C ALA A 20 30.45 -9.49 35.46
N ALA A 21 30.27 -9.79 34.18
CA ALA A 21 30.55 -11.09 33.58
C ALA A 21 32.04 -11.32 33.27
N GLY A 22 32.92 -10.37 33.59
CA GLY A 22 34.36 -10.47 33.36
C GLY A 22 34.82 -10.14 31.94
N LEU A 23 33.95 -9.54 31.12
CA LEU A 23 34.27 -9.13 29.75
C LEU A 23 34.96 -7.76 29.75
N ASP A 24 35.95 -7.56 28.88
CA ASP A 24 36.65 -6.28 28.76
C ASP A 24 36.05 -5.40 27.67
N HIS A 25 34.76 -5.11 27.80
CA HIS A 25 34.01 -4.33 26.81
C HIS A 25 34.13 -2.82 27.05
N LEU A 26 33.94 -2.06 25.98
CA LEU A 26 33.87 -0.60 25.93
C LEU A 26 32.65 -0.17 25.11
N VAL A 27 32.11 1.02 25.43
CA VAL A 27 31.00 1.65 24.70
C VAL A 27 31.53 2.68 23.71
N MET A 28 30.97 2.68 22.51
CA MET A 28 31.03 3.79 21.56
C MET A 28 29.65 4.43 21.41
N ALA A 29 29.52 5.69 21.80
CA ALA A 29 28.33 6.51 21.57
C ALA A 29 28.54 7.43 20.37
N ARG A 30 27.77 7.23 19.32
CA ARG A 30 27.92 7.98 18.06
C ARG A 30 26.83 9.04 17.93
N ALA A 31 27.24 10.26 17.57
CA ALA A 31 26.37 11.35 17.17
C ALA A 31 26.68 11.82 15.73
N ASN A 32 25.73 12.52 15.09
CA ASN A 32 25.88 13.04 13.73
C ASN A 32 26.64 14.38 13.64
N THR A 33 26.71 15.13 14.74
CA THR A 33 27.27 16.48 14.79
C THR A 33 28.00 16.70 16.10
N VAL A 34 29.00 17.58 16.09
CA VAL A 34 29.80 17.92 17.28
C VAL A 34 28.91 18.47 18.41
N ILE A 35 27.92 19.29 18.06
CA ILE A 35 26.97 19.87 19.02
C ILE A 35 26.17 18.75 19.71
N ARG A 36 25.67 17.77 18.96
CA ARG A 36 24.96 16.63 19.54
C ARG A 36 25.87 15.75 20.39
N ALA A 37 27.10 15.50 19.94
CA ALA A 37 28.06 14.71 20.70
C ALA A 37 28.41 15.35 22.06
N GLN A 38 28.49 16.69 22.13
CA GLN A 38 28.67 17.41 23.39
C GLN A 38 27.46 17.24 24.31
N ALA A 39 26.24 17.32 23.78
CA ALA A 39 25.03 17.08 24.56
C ALA A 39 24.95 15.63 25.06
N ILE A 40 25.33 14.65 24.23
CA ILE A 40 25.36 13.23 24.58
C ILE A 40 26.44 12.95 25.63
N LEU A 41 27.63 13.57 25.52
CA LEU A 41 28.68 13.45 26.53
C LEU A 41 28.16 13.86 27.91
N ALA A 42 27.44 14.97 28.01
CA ALA A 42 26.86 15.43 29.29
C ALA A 42 25.89 14.40 29.89
N ILE A 43 25.15 13.65 29.07
CA ILE A 43 24.28 12.56 29.54
C ILE A 43 25.12 11.43 30.13
N TYR A 44 26.17 10.97 29.43
CA TYR A 44 27.05 9.91 29.94
C TYR A 44 27.86 10.33 31.16
N GLU A 45 28.30 11.58 31.26
CA GLU A 45 28.97 12.12 32.44
C GLU A 45 28.03 12.15 33.65
N ALA A 46 26.76 12.53 33.45
CA ALA A 46 25.77 12.52 34.52
C ALA A 46 25.40 11.11 34.99
N GLU A 47 25.27 10.16 34.06
CA GLU A 47 24.77 8.82 34.36
C GLU A 47 25.89 7.80 34.71
N ALA A 48 27.14 8.05 34.29
CA ALA A 48 28.25 7.11 34.45
C ALA A 48 29.64 7.79 34.47
N ALA A 49 29.82 8.82 35.31
CA ALA A 49 31.12 9.47 35.53
C ALA A 49 32.24 8.49 35.91
N ASP A 50 31.91 7.41 36.64
CA ASP A 50 32.84 6.36 37.07
C ASP A 50 33.44 5.57 35.89
N LEU A 51 32.79 5.57 34.73
CA LEU A 51 33.27 4.90 33.50
C LEU A 51 34.12 5.82 32.62
N GLY A 52 34.38 7.05 33.06
CA GLY A 52 35.24 8.04 32.41
C GLY A 52 34.88 8.34 30.95
N PRO A 53 33.69 8.90 30.64
CA PRO A 53 33.32 9.25 29.27
C PRO A 53 34.29 10.25 28.64
N VAL A 54 34.68 10.01 27.39
CA VAL A 54 35.54 10.92 26.62
C VAL A 54 34.93 11.24 25.26
N LEU A 55 35.11 12.46 24.76
CA LEU A 55 34.61 12.90 23.45
C LEU A 55 35.76 13.06 22.46
N VAL A 56 35.59 12.52 21.25
CA VAL A 56 36.53 12.75 20.14
C VAL A 56 35.79 12.99 18.83
N HIS A 57 36.16 14.07 18.13
CA HIS A 57 35.58 14.46 16.84
C HIS A 57 36.66 15.04 15.90
N SER A 58 36.32 15.30 14.63
CA SER A 58 37.25 15.78 13.60
C SER A 58 37.97 17.10 13.91
N GLY A 59 37.48 17.88 14.87
CA GLY A 59 38.07 19.14 15.33
C GLY A 59 38.88 19.02 16.62
N THR A 60 38.98 17.81 17.21
CA THR A 60 39.78 17.56 18.42
C THR A 60 41.27 17.65 18.08
N LYS A 61 42.07 18.33 18.93
CA LYS A 61 43.52 18.41 18.70
C LYS A 61 44.13 17.01 18.73
N LYS A 62 45.19 16.80 17.96
CA LYS A 62 45.88 15.51 17.88
C LYS A 62 46.34 14.99 19.25
N ALA A 63 46.87 15.88 20.10
CA ALA A 63 47.29 15.55 21.46
C ALA A 63 46.12 15.09 22.35
N ASP A 64 44.96 15.73 22.25
CA ASP A 64 43.76 15.39 23.03
C ASP A 64 43.15 14.06 22.55
N THR A 65 43.22 13.81 21.24
CA THR A 65 42.83 12.52 20.64
C THR A 65 43.75 11.38 21.13
N GLU A 66 45.07 11.56 21.07
CA GLU A 66 46.04 10.58 21.57
C GLU A 66 45.85 10.29 23.07
N SER A 67 45.54 11.33 23.86
CA SER A 67 45.21 11.19 25.29
C SER A 67 43.93 10.37 25.52
N ALA A 68 42.85 10.67 24.78
CA ALA A 68 41.60 9.93 24.87
C ALA A 68 41.78 8.44 24.49
N LEU A 69 42.54 8.16 23.43
CA LEU A 69 42.86 6.80 23.01
C LEU A 69 43.74 6.06 24.03
N THR A 70 44.68 6.76 24.66
CA THR A 70 45.51 6.20 25.75
C THR A 70 44.65 5.86 26.97
N ASN A 71 43.67 6.71 27.31
CA ASN A 71 42.75 6.46 28.41
C ASN A 71 41.83 5.27 28.13
N LEU A 72 41.37 5.10 26.88
CA LEU A 72 40.62 3.92 26.45
C LEU A 72 41.49 2.67 26.53
N ALA A 73 42.72 2.70 26.00
CA ALA A 73 43.65 1.57 26.03
C ALA A 73 44.01 1.13 27.45
N SER A 74 44.17 2.08 28.38
CA SER A 74 44.46 1.82 29.80
C SER A 74 43.22 1.57 30.67
N ARG A 75 42.01 1.57 30.08
CA ARG A 75 40.71 1.40 30.76
C ARG A 75 40.40 2.44 31.83
N LYS A 76 41.08 3.59 31.81
CA LYS A 76 40.68 4.79 32.57
C LYS A 76 39.39 5.40 32.02
N SER A 77 39.14 5.17 30.73
CA SER A 77 37.88 5.46 30.06
C SER A 77 37.32 4.15 29.48
N ARG A 78 36.01 3.95 29.63
CA ARG A 78 35.26 2.84 29.02
C ARG A 78 34.16 3.30 28.07
N ILE A 79 33.95 4.60 27.93
CA ILE A 79 32.91 5.19 27.08
C ILE A 79 33.54 6.25 26.17
N LEU A 80 33.43 6.04 24.87
CA LEU A 80 33.86 6.98 23.84
C LEU A 80 32.65 7.58 23.13
N VAL A 81 32.48 8.90 23.21
CA VAL A 81 31.52 9.65 22.40
C VAL A 81 32.21 10.17 21.14
N CYS A 82 31.63 10.01 19.95
CA CYS A 82 32.29 10.41 18.71
C CYS A 82 31.38 10.93 17.59
N VAL A 83 31.99 11.65 16.63
CA VAL A 83 31.38 12.15 15.39
C VAL A 83 32.29 11.84 14.20
N ASP A 84 31.77 11.09 13.22
CA ASP A 84 32.41 10.76 11.93
C ASP A 84 33.90 10.39 11.98
N MET A 85 34.28 9.61 12.99
CA MET A 85 35.65 9.16 13.14
C MET A 85 35.81 7.68 12.90
N PHE A 86 35.96 7.32 11.63
CA PHE A 86 36.62 6.10 11.21
C PHE A 86 37.24 6.29 9.82
N GLY A 87 38.42 6.90 9.79
CA GLY A 87 39.34 6.72 8.66
C GLY A 87 39.92 5.30 8.64
N GLU A 88 40.57 4.93 7.54
CA GLU A 88 41.33 3.67 7.46
C GLU A 88 42.41 3.63 8.55
N GLY A 89 42.44 2.56 9.37
CA GLY A 89 43.52 2.28 10.34
C GLY A 89 43.18 2.33 11.84
N PHE A 90 41.94 2.61 12.26
CA PHE A 90 41.55 2.51 13.68
C PHE A 90 41.08 1.10 14.03
N ASP A 91 41.77 0.42 14.95
CA ASP A 91 41.45 -0.95 15.39
C ASP A 91 41.46 -1.07 16.91
N LEU A 92 40.28 -1.19 17.51
CA LEU A 92 40.09 -1.41 18.96
C LEU A 92 38.99 -2.47 19.17
N PRO A 93 39.35 -3.77 19.19
CA PRO A 93 38.39 -4.89 19.22
C PRO A 93 37.45 -4.91 20.43
N GLN A 94 37.83 -4.22 21.52
CA GLN A 94 37.07 -4.15 22.77
C GLN A 94 35.86 -3.21 22.69
N LEU A 95 35.74 -2.41 21.62
CA LEU A 95 34.51 -1.72 21.31
C LEU A 95 33.47 -2.78 20.93
N LYS A 96 32.64 -3.14 21.90
CA LYS A 96 31.64 -4.20 21.77
C LYS A 96 30.22 -3.70 21.97
N ILE A 97 30.07 -2.51 22.54
CA ILE A 97 28.76 -1.89 22.71
C ILE A 97 28.70 -0.62 21.86
N ALA A 98 27.80 -0.58 20.90
CA ALA A 98 27.59 0.57 20.02
C ALA A 98 26.26 1.26 20.36
N ALA A 99 26.32 2.48 20.89
CA ALA A 99 25.17 3.33 21.15
C ALA A 99 24.98 4.33 20.01
N MET A 100 23.91 4.17 19.24
CA MET A 100 23.56 5.03 18.10
C MET A 100 22.53 6.07 18.54
N HIS A 101 23.01 7.25 18.90
CA HIS A 101 22.16 8.39 19.23
C HIS A 101 21.64 9.12 17.98
N ASP A 102 22.34 8.95 16.85
CA ASP A 102 21.92 9.41 15.54
C ASP A 102 22.12 8.29 14.52
N GLN A 103 21.06 7.91 13.81
CA GLN A 103 21.10 6.82 12.82
C GLN A 103 21.60 7.29 11.46
N HIS A 104 22.27 6.39 10.71
CA HIS A 104 22.63 6.67 9.32
C HIS A 104 21.40 6.62 8.40
N ARG A 105 21.42 7.45 7.36
CA ARG A 105 20.42 7.40 6.28
C ARG A 105 20.59 6.19 5.34
N SER A 106 21.72 5.48 5.43
CA SER A 106 22.09 4.38 4.53
C SER A 106 22.34 3.10 5.31
N LEU A 107 21.67 2.01 4.88
CA LEU A 107 21.84 0.66 5.39
C LEU A 107 23.29 0.18 5.28
N GLY A 108 23.97 0.45 4.16
CA GLY A 108 25.35 0.02 3.94
C GLY A 108 26.33 0.63 4.95
N ILE A 109 26.13 1.91 5.31
CA ILE A 109 26.98 2.59 6.30
C ILE A 109 26.70 2.05 7.71
N THR A 110 25.43 1.79 8.05
CA THR A 110 25.05 1.12 9.31
C THR A 110 25.65 -0.28 9.42
N LEU A 111 25.55 -1.11 8.39
CA LEU A 111 26.11 -2.46 8.38
C LEU A 111 27.65 -2.43 8.48
N GLN A 112 28.30 -1.54 7.72
CA GLN A 112 29.76 -1.37 7.81
C GLN A 112 30.19 -0.92 9.21
N PHE A 113 29.39 -0.08 9.87
CA PHE A 113 29.64 0.34 11.24
C PHE A 113 29.44 -0.81 12.23
N VAL A 114 28.30 -1.51 12.21
CA VAL A 114 27.97 -2.61 13.13
C VAL A 114 28.94 -3.80 12.98
N CYS A 115 29.28 -4.20 11.75
CA CYS A 115 30.21 -5.31 11.50
C CYS A 115 31.62 -5.08 12.05
N ARG A 116 32.01 -3.83 12.34
CA ARG A 116 33.29 -3.54 13.00
C ARG A 116 33.31 -3.98 14.47
N PHE A 117 32.15 -4.05 15.13
CA PHE A 117 32.02 -4.47 16.54
C PHE A 117 31.83 -5.99 16.66
N ALA A 118 31.31 -6.65 15.61
CA ALA A 118 31.04 -8.08 15.58
C ALA A 118 32.27 -8.99 15.40
N ARG A 119 33.50 -8.44 15.34
CA ARG A 119 34.73 -9.23 15.15
C ARG A 119 35.00 -10.15 16.33
N SER A 120 35.34 -11.41 16.06
CA SER A 120 35.70 -12.40 17.07
C SER A 120 37.04 -12.05 17.75
N GLY A 121 37.10 -12.24 19.07
CA GLY A 121 38.21 -11.85 19.94
C GLY A 121 38.61 -12.95 20.92
N GLY A 122 39.65 -12.71 21.73
CA GLY A 122 40.10 -13.63 22.78
C GLY A 122 39.07 -13.88 23.89
N ALA A 123 39.40 -14.74 24.87
CA ALA A 123 38.47 -15.28 25.88
C ALA A 123 37.73 -14.24 26.77
N THR A 124 38.14 -12.97 26.78
CA THR A 124 37.51 -11.87 27.52
C THR A 124 36.61 -10.97 26.65
N MET A 125 36.35 -11.37 25.40
CA MET A 125 35.43 -10.69 24.49
C MET A 125 34.17 -11.54 24.26
N GLY A 126 33.01 -10.99 24.58
CA GLY A 126 31.69 -11.56 24.33
C GLY A 126 31.03 -11.02 23.05
N SER A 127 29.72 -11.23 22.96
CA SER A 127 28.88 -10.76 21.85
C SER A 127 28.84 -9.24 21.77
N ALA A 128 28.68 -8.71 20.55
CA ALA A 128 28.49 -7.28 20.35
C ALA A 128 27.04 -6.89 20.67
N THR A 129 26.85 -5.73 21.29
CA THR A 129 25.54 -5.15 21.63
C THR A 129 25.37 -3.83 20.90
N VAL A 130 24.25 -3.62 20.23
CA VAL A 130 23.90 -2.34 19.59
C VAL A 130 22.67 -1.76 20.26
N VAL A 131 22.70 -0.48 20.60
CA VAL A 131 21.59 0.23 21.24
C VAL A 131 21.23 1.44 20.38
N ALA A 132 20.00 1.51 19.89
CA ALA A 132 19.51 2.61 19.05
C ALA A 132 18.05 2.94 19.36
N ALA A 133 17.64 4.19 19.16
CA ALA A 133 16.23 4.58 19.32
C ALA A 133 15.40 4.18 18.09
N ARG A 134 14.27 3.49 18.30
CA ARG A 134 13.36 3.05 17.21
C ARG A 134 12.64 4.19 16.47
N SER A 135 12.60 5.40 17.04
CA SER A 135 11.61 6.43 16.68
C SER A 135 11.87 7.29 15.43
N GLU A 136 13.00 7.13 14.73
CA GLU A 136 13.35 7.99 13.57
C GLU A 136 13.49 7.28 12.21
N VAL A 137 13.37 5.95 12.15
CA VAL A 137 13.37 5.23 10.86
C VAL A 137 12.03 5.45 10.16
N ARG A 138 11.84 6.62 9.54
CA ARG A 138 10.59 6.96 8.84
C ARG A 138 10.55 6.50 7.37
N HIS A 139 11.68 6.08 6.79
CA HIS A 139 11.82 5.96 5.32
C HIS A 139 12.63 4.74 4.83
N ASN A 140 12.97 3.75 5.66
CA ASN A 140 13.72 2.57 5.20
C ASN A 140 13.42 1.32 6.05
N ASP A 141 12.65 0.38 5.50
CA ASP A 141 12.16 -0.80 6.24
C ASP A 141 13.25 -1.83 6.53
N ALA A 142 14.30 -1.91 5.70
CA ALA A 142 15.45 -2.76 5.99
C ALA A 142 16.24 -2.27 7.22
N LEU A 143 16.33 -0.94 7.42
CA LEU A 143 16.89 -0.37 8.65
C LEU A 143 15.98 -0.62 9.86
N ARG A 144 14.65 -0.66 9.72
CA ARG A 144 13.72 -0.97 10.83
C ARG A 144 13.92 -2.38 11.36
N ARG A 145 13.92 -3.37 10.46
CA ARG A 145 14.14 -4.80 10.77
C ARG A 145 15.49 -5.03 11.46
N LEU A 146 16.52 -4.28 11.06
CA LEU A 146 17.86 -4.35 11.64
C LEU A 146 17.90 -3.91 13.13
N TYR A 147 17.05 -2.97 13.55
CA TYR A 147 17.04 -2.42 14.91
C TYR A 147 15.96 -3.03 15.84
N ALA A 148 15.46 -4.24 15.54
CA ALA A 148 14.48 -4.95 16.36
C ALA A 148 15.11 -5.58 17.62
N GLU A 149 14.33 -5.68 18.71
CA GLU A 149 14.85 -5.86 20.09
C GLU A 149 15.34 -7.29 20.43
N ASP A 150 15.05 -8.29 19.59
CA ASP A 150 15.49 -9.69 19.73
C ASP A 150 16.01 -10.28 18.41
N ALA A 151 16.69 -9.44 17.63
CA ALA A 151 17.27 -9.87 16.38
C ALA A 151 18.48 -10.80 16.61
N ASP A 152 18.37 -12.09 16.27
CA ASP A 152 19.58 -12.87 15.95
C ASP A 152 20.13 -12.29 14.65
N TRP A 153 21.12 -11.41 14.79
CA TRP A 153 21.70 -10.66 13.69
C TRP A 153 22.24 -11.56 12.59
N ASN A 154 22.67 -12.78 12.91
CA ASN A 154 23.08 -13.71 11.88
C ASN A 154 21.87 -14.16 11.06
N LEU A 155 20.74 -14.47 11.69
CA LEU A 155 19.50 -14.84 11.01
C LEU A 155 18.81 -13.67 10.32
N ILE A 156 18.86 -12.45 10.86
CA ILE A 156 18.25 -11.26 10.23
C ILE A 156 19.14 -10.68 9.16
N ILE A 157 20.47 -10.72 9.30
CA ILE A 157 21.35 -10.44 8.17
C ILE A 157 21.17 -11.54 7.14
N GLU A 158 21.07 -12.83 7.49
CA GLU A 158 20.80 -13.92 6.55
C GLU A 158 19.40 -13.85 5.92
N ASP A 159 18.35 -13.37 6.59
CA ASP A 159 16.98 -13.26 6.05
C ASP A 159 16.74 -11.92 5.32
N LEU A 160 17.26 -10.80 5.83
CA LEU A 160 17.29 -9.53 5.09
C LEU A 160 18.19 -9.64 3.87
N THR A 161 19.33 -10.33 3.99
CA THR A 161 20.08 -10.72 2.79
C THR A 161 19.24 -11.73 2.03
N ALA A 162 18.84 -12.91 2.48
CA ALA A 162 18.11 -13.89 1.64
C ALA A 162 16.81 -13.41 0.97
N ARG A 163 16.00 -12.52 1.56
CA ARG A 163 14.78 -11.96 0.93
C ARG A 163 15.04 -10.74 0.05
N ALA A 164 15.86 -9.79 0.51
CA ALA A 164 16.30 -8.72 -0.39
C ALA A 164 17.08 -9.37 -1.53
N VAL A 165 18.01 -10.27 -1.24
CA VAL A 165 18.68 -11.18 -2.16
C VAL A 165 17.66 -11.99 -2.93
N GLY A 166 16.53 -12.51 -2.47
CA GLY A 166 15.65 -13.31 -3.32
C GLY A 166 15.05 -12.51 -4.50
N GLU A 167 14.36 -11.42 -4.19
CA GLU A 167 13.76 -10.55 -5.22
C GLU A 167 14.83 -9.75 -5.97
N GLN A 168 15.85 -9.26 -5.27
CA GLN A 168 17.01 -8.62 -5.88
C GLN A 168 17.85 -9.62 -6.68
N GLN A 169 17.88 -10.91 -6.35
CA GLN A 169 18.60 -11.96 -7.09
C GLN A 169 17.81 -12.32 -8.33
N GLU A 170 16.48 -12.40 -8.28
CA GLU A 170 15.69 -12.51 -9.51
C GLU A 170 15.92 -11.29 -10.42
N ILE A 171 15.91 -10.06 -9.86
CA ILE A 171 16.18 -8.83 -10.60
C ILE A 171 17.65 -8.77 -11.08
N ASP A 172 18.60 -9.23 -10.29
CA ASP A 172 20.03 -9.23 -10.59
C ASP A 172 20.38 -10.34 -11.59
N GLU A 173 19.75 -11.51 -11.49
CA GLU A 173 19.86 -12.61 -12.45
C GLU A 173 19.27 -12.17 -13.79
N PHE A 174 18.09 -11.54 -13.77
CA PHE A 174 17.49 -10.90 -14.93
C PHE A 174 18.40 -9.81 -15.52
N THR A 175 18.98 -8.97 -14.67
CA THR A 175 19.90 -7.89 -15.09
C THR A 175 21.20 -8.44 -15.68
N LYS A 176 21.81 -9.45 -15.04
CA LYS A 176 23.02 -10.14 -15.51
C LYS A 176 22.79 -10.84 -16.85
N ALA A 177 21.57 -11.28 -17.12
CA ALA A 177 21.24 -11.97 -18.36
C ALA A 177 21.38 -11.07 -19.61
N PHE A 178 21.38 -9.74 -19.47
CA PHE A 178 21.64 -8.80 -20.57
C PHE A 178 23.12 -8.77 -21.05
N GLY A 179 24.03 -9.38 -20.28
CA GLY A 179 25.46 -9.37 -20.60
C GLY A 179 26.06 -7.97 -20.54
N SER A 180 26.35 -7.37 -21.71
CA SER A 180 26.95 -6.03 -21.79
C SER A 180 25.89 -4.94 -21.71
N LEU A 181 25.90 -4.19 -20.62
CA LEU A 181 25.07 -3.00 -20.42
C LEU A 181 25.82 -1.72 -20.85
N PRO A 182 25.11 -0.68 -21.30
CA PRO A 182 25.72 0.60 -21.69
C PRO A 182 26.19 1.40 -20.45
N ASP A 183 27.32 2.09 -20.56
CA ASP A 183 27.90 2.88 -19.45
C ASP A 183 27.06 4.10 -19.03
N GLY A 184 26.14 4.56 -19.89
CA GLY A 184 25.41 5.82 -19.70
C GLY A 184 24.01 5.72 -19.09
N ILE A 185 23.41 4.52 -19.05
CA ILE A 185 22.03 4.31 -18.56
C ILE A 185 22.00 3.04 -17.71
N SER A 186 21.76 3.21 -16.41
CA SER A 186 21.54 2.08 -15.51
C SER A 186 20.18 1.45 -15.80
N ILE A 187 20.17 0.13 -15.99
CA ILE A 187 18.94 -0.66 -16.15
C ILE A 187 18.01 -0.55 -14.93
N HIS A 188 18.55 -0.38 -13.72
CA HIS A 188 17.77 -0.19 -12.51
C HIS A 188 17.05 1.17 -12.46
N SER A 189 17.40 2.10 -13.35
CA SER A 189 16.71 3.38 -13.49
C SER A 189 15.60 3.37 -14.54
N ILE A 190 15.41 2.24 -15.24
CA ILE A 190 14.40 2.12 -16.30
C ILE A 190 13.05 1.76 -15.69
N THR A 191 12.09 2.67 -15.79
CA THR A 191 10.72 2.50 -15.28
C THR A 191 9.71 2.73 -16.40
N PRO A 192 9.51 1.74 -17.30
CA PRO A 192 8.64 1.93 -18.45
C PRO A 192 7.20 2.13 -18.00
N ALA A 193 6.43 2.95 -18.73
CA ALA A 193 4.99 2.96 -18.53
C ALA A 193 4.44 1.55 -18.83
N LEU A 194 3.41 1.10 -18.10
CA LEU A 194 2.74 -0.16 -18.42
C LEU A 194 1.94 0.04 -19.71
N SER A 195 2.61 -0.13 -20.84
CA SER A 195 2.03 -0.03 -22.18
C SER A 195 2.77 -0.94 -23.14
N THR A 196 2.03 -1.43 -24.13
CA THR A 196 2.59 -2.27 -25.18
C THR A 196 1.71 -2.24 -26.42
N VAL A 197 2.32 -2.50 -27.57
CA VAL A 197 1.63 -2.92 -28.80
C VAL A 197 1.90 -4.41 -28.97
N VAL A 198 0.84 -5.19 -29.16
CA VAL A 198 0.91 -6.64 -29.23
C VAL A 198 0.88 -7.12 -30.68
N TYR A 199 1.79 -8.01 -31.03
CA TYR A 199 1.90 -8.65 -32.34
C TYR A 199 1.85 -10.17 -32.17
N LYS A 200 1.37 -10.87 -33.21
CA LYS A 200 1.40 -12.33 -33.27
C LYS A 200 2.10 -12.77 -34.57
N PRO A 201 3.43 -12.98 -34.54
CA PRO A 201 4.17 -13.46 -35.70
C PRO A 201 3.64 -14.83 -36.16
N THR A 202 3.69 -15.09 -37.46
CA THR A 202 3.28 -16.36 -38.07
C THR A 202 4.35 -17.44 -37.89
N THR A 203 5.62 -17.03 -37.86
CA THR A 203 6.76 -17.93 -37.70
C THR A 203 7.64 -17.44 -36.55
N LEU A 204 8.07 -18.37 -35.69
CA LEU A 204 8.89 -18.09 -34.52
C LEU A 204 10.36 -17.89 -34.93
N THR A 205 10.80 -16.65 -35.13
CA THR A 205 12.21 -16.32 -35.39
C THR A 205 12.62 -15.06 -34.63
N TRP A 206 13.34 -15.22 -33.52
CA TRP A 206 13.95 -14.11 -32.80
C TRP A 206 15.17 -13.58 -33.54
N HIS A 207 15.14 -12.30 -33.89
CA HIS A 207 16.22 -11.61 -34.57
C HIS A 207 16.50 -10.25 -33.91
N PRO A 208 17.03 -10.22 -32.68
CA PRO A 208 17.21 -8.98 -31.93
C PRO A 208 18.17 -8.00 -32.60
N GLN A 209 19.10 -8.49 -33.43
CA GLN A 209 20.03 -7.65 -34.21
C GLN A 209 19.31 -6.73 -35.19
N GLY A 210 18.10 -7.09 -35.64
CA GLY A 210 17.27 -6.24 -36.50
C GLY A 210 16.89 -4.90 -35.86
N ALA A 211 16.88 -4.80 -34.52
CA ALA A 211 16.66 -3.52 -33.84
C ALA A 211 17.77 -2.52 -34.14
N SER A 212 19.03 -2.97 -34.21
CA SER A 212 20.18 -2.13 -34.54
C SER A 212 20.21 -1.70 -36.01
N GLU A 213 19.65 -2.51 -36.90
CA GLU A 213 19.49 -2.18 -38.32
C GLU A 213 18.38 -1.15 -38.56
N PHE A 214 17.39 -1.11 -37.67
CA PHE A 214 16.25 -0.19 -37.75
C PHE A 214 16.58 1.22 -37.23
N VAL A 215 17.43 1.34 -36.20
CA VAL A 215 17.75 2.62 -35.57
C VAL A 215 19.04 3.20 -36.16
N PRO A 216 19.03 4.44 -36.70
CA PRO A 216 20.24 5.10 -37.15
C PRO A 216 21.28 5.21 -36.02
N PRO A 217 22.57 4.87 -36.26
CA PRO A 217 23.59 4.88 -35.20
C PRO A 217 23.78 6.23 -34.50
N ASP A 218 23.52 7.34 -35.19
CA ASP A 218 23.60 8.70 -34.66
C ASP A 218 22.44 9.06 -33.71
N ARG A 219 21.36 8.26 -33.71
CA ARG A 219 20.21 8.41 -32.83
C ARG A 219 20.22 7.43 -31.67
N LEU A 220 21.00 6.36 -31.75
CA LEU A 220 21.07 5.33 -30.71
C LEU A 220 21.93 5.82 -29.55
N VAL A 221 21.30 6.01 -28.38
CA VAL A 221 21.99 6.41 -27.14
C VAL A 221 22.56 5.19 -26.41
N THR A 222 21.87 4.06 -26.54
CA THR A 222 22.21 2.79 -25.90
C THR A 222 22.96 1.91 -26.87
N TYR A 223 24.30 2.00 -26.90
CA TYR A 223 25.16 1.15 -27.71
C TYR A 223 26.19 0.39 -26.85
N PRO A 224 26.33 -0.94 -27.01
CA PRO A 224 25.46 -1.82 -27.81
C PRO A 224 24.03 -1.91 -27.23
N ILE A 225 23.08 -2.43 -28.01
CA ILE A 225 21.71 -2.71 -27.54
C ILE A 225 21.76 -3.92 -26.59
N PRO A 226 21.33 -3.79 -25.33
CA PRO A 226 21.24 -4.92 -24.41
C PRO A 226 20.17 -5.92 -24.83
N ILE A 227 20.52 -7.20 -24.82
CA ILE A 227 19.66 -8.31 -25.24
C ILE A 227 19.79 -9.44 -24.22
N ILE A 228 18.66 -9.98 -23.76
CA ILE A 228 18.60 -11.29 -23.12
C ILE A 228 18.14 -12.30 -24.18
N GLU A 229 19.04 -13.18 -24.63
CA GLU A 229 18.69 -14.20 -25.63
C GLU A 229 17.78 -15.28 -25.05
N ARG A 230 17.98 -15.72 -23.80
CA ARG A 230 17.18 -16.77 -23.16
C ARG A 230 15.71 -16.39 -22.98
N ASP A 231 15.47 -15.14 -22.57
CA ASP A 231 14.14 -14.63 -22.22
C ASP A 231 13.53 -13.80 -23.36
N HIS A 232 14.26 -13.66 -24.48
CA HIS A 232 13.90 -12.90 -25.67
C HIS A 232 13.48 -11.45 -25.39
N ILE A 233 14.33 -10.73 -24.67
CA ILE A 233 14.10 -9.33 -24.30
C ILE A 233 15.21 -8.46 -24.86
N LEU A 234 14.87 -7.27 -25.35
CA LEU A 234 15.84 -6.21 -25.63
C LEU A 234 15.27 -4.85 -25.24
N TRP A 235 16.16 -3.89 -25.00
CA TRP A 235 15.75 -2.50 -24.80
C TRP A 235 16.80 -1.55 -25.36
N TYR A 236 16.39 -0.34 -25.73
CA TYR A 236 17.32 0.72 -26.14
C TYR A 236 16.66 2.09 -26.00
N VAL A 237 17.50 3.12 -25.90
CA VAL A 237 17.05 4.53 -25.92
C VAL A 237 17.52 5.20 -27.20
N THR A 238 16.62 5.97 -27.82
CA THR A 238 16.92 6.81 -28.97
C THR A 238 16.78 8.29 -28.64
N ALA A 239 17.55 9.15 -29.30
CA ALA A 239 17.41 10.60 -29.24
C ALA A 239 16.80 11.10 -30.55
N SER A 240 15.58 11.64 -30.49
CA SER A 240 14.94 12.33 -31.61
C SER A 240 15.08 13.83 -31.46
N ARG A 241 15.38 14.53 -32.56
CA ARG A 241 15.40 16.00 -32.63
C ARG A 241 14.17 16.46 -33.38
N SER A 242 13.38 17.34 -32.76
CA SER A 242 12.22 17.96 -33.38
C SER A 242 12.22 19.47 -33.16
N GLU A 243 11.48 20.19 -33.98
CA GLU A 243 11.20 21.59 -33.69
C GLU A 243 10.39 21.72 -32.37
N PRO A 244 10.59 22.76 -31.57
CA PRO A 244 9.82 23.00 -30.36
C PRO A 244 8.33 23.20 -30.67
N ARG A 245 7.45 22.57 -29.89
CA ARG A 245 5.99 22.64 -30.11
C ARG A 245 5.39 24.06 -29.97
N TRP A 246 6.11 24.98 -29.36
CA TRP A 246 5.65 26.34 -29.08
C TRP A 246 6.06 27.38 -30.14
N GLY A 247 6.88 27.01 -31.12
CA GLY A 247 7.25 27.93 -32.20
C GLY A 247 8.34 27.40 -33.11
N MET A 248 8.35 27.93 -34.34
CA MET A 248 9.44 27.72 -35.29
C MET A 248 10.55 28.69 -34.93
N VAL A 249 11.65 28.18 -34.37
CA VAL A 249 12.82 28.98 -33.99
C VAL A 249 14.05 28.39 -34.63
N ASP A 250 14.74 29.20 -35.43
CA ASP A 250 15.98 28.79 -36.08
C ASP A 250 17.01 28.35 -35.03
N ASN A 251 17.64 27.19 -35.28
CA ASN A 251 18.69 26.58 -34.45
C ASN A 251 18.27 26.14 -33.03
N VAL A 252 16.98 26.08 -32.72
CA VAL A 252 16.49 25.49 -31.47
C VAL A 252 15.76 24.19 -31.80
N ASN A 253 16.31 23.06 -31.37
CA ASN A 253 15.64 21.76 -31.47
C ASN A 253 15.32 21.25 -30.07
N ALA A 254 14.10 20.76 -29.87
CA ALA A 254 13.79 19.91 -28.74
C ALA A 254 14.45 18.54 -28.98
N ILE A 255 15.17 18.04 -27.97
CA ILE A 255 15.68 16.67 -27.95
C ILE A 255 14.75 15.87 -27.04
N GLU A 256 14.14 14.82 -27.60
CA GLU A 256 13.29 13.88 -26.88
C GLU A 256 13.98 12.52 -26.86
N TYR A 257 14.09 11.92 -25.68
CA TYR A 257 14.65 10.59 -25.50
C TYR A 257 13.51 9.58 -25.41
N ASN A 258 13.55 8.56 -26.25
CA ASN A 258 12.49 7.54 -26.32
C ASN A 258 13.04 6.18 -25.95
N LEU A 259 12.48 5.57 -24.90
CA LEU A 259 12.74 4.19 -24.50
C LEU A 259 11.95 3.24 -25.40
N PHE A 260 12.61 2.19 -25.89
CA PHE A 260 12.00 1.04 -26.53
C PHE A 260 12.33 -0.22 -25.72
N VAL A 261 11.32 -1.06 -25.51
CA VAL A 261 11.48 -2.40 -24.92
C VAL A 261 10.74 -3.38 -25.80
N VAL A 262 11.38 -4.48 -26.17
CA VAL A 262 10.78 -5.57 -26.93
C VAL A 262 10.90 -6.84 -26.13
N TYR A 263 9.82 -7.58 -26.03
CA TYR A 263 9.75 -8.88 -25.35
C TYR A 263 9.00 -9.86 -26.24
N TRP A 264 9.57 -11.03 -26.44
CA TRP A 264 8.92 -12.13 -27.15
C TRP A 264 8.56 -13.26 -26.18
N ASP A 265 7.27 -13.41 -25.96
CA ASP A 265 6.69 -14.52 -25.22
C ASP A 265 6.55 -15.72 -26.17
N GLU A 266 7.54 -16.60 -26.09
CA GLU A 266 7.60 -17.84 -26.86
C GLU A 266 6.42 -18.77 -26.54
N LYS A 267 5.97 -18.79 -25.29
CA LYS A 267 4.91 -19.68 -24.80
C LYS A 267 3.58 -19.41 -25.51
N HIS A 268 3.22 -18.14 -25.70
CA HIS A 268 1.97 -17.77 -26.38
C HIS A 268 2.19 -17.29 -27.83
N GLY A 269 3.44 -17.18 -28.28
CA GLY A 269 3.81 -16.71 -29.61
C GLY A 269 3.49 -15.22 -29.82
N LEU A 270 3.66 -14.41 -28.78
CA LEU A 270 3.31 -12.98 -28.76
C LEU A 270 4.55 -12.10 -28.67
N LEU A 271 4.59 -11.05 -29.49
CA LEU A 271 5.64 -10.03 -29.45
C LEU A 271 5.07 -8.73 -28.89
N TYR A 272 5.69 -8.22 -27.84
CA TYR A 272 5.33 -6.99 -27.16
C TYR A 272 6.33 -5.91 -27.49
N ILE A 273 5.85 -4.72 -27.87
CA ILE A 273 6.68 -3.55 -28.10
C ILE A 273 6.18 -2.40 -27.25
N HIS A 274 6.97 -2.02 -26.25
CA HIS A 274 6.85 -0.76 -25.54
C HIS A 274 7.65 0.33 -26.23
N SER A 275 7.09 1.54 -26.26
CA SER A 275 7.79 2.74 -26.70
C SER A 275 7.27 3.95 -25.93
N SER A 276 8.15 4.87 -25.53
CA SER A 276 7.74 6.20 -25.06
C SER A 276 7.24 7.09 -26.21
N ASP A 277 7.68 6.83 -27.44
CA ASP A 277 7.12 7.43 -28.65
C ASP A 277 5.83 6.71 -29.06
N ASN A 278 4.70 7.37 -28.85
CA ASN A 278 3.37 6.82 -29.13
C ASN A 278 2.84 7.17 -30.53
N SER A 279 3.66 7.75 -31.40
CA SER A 279 3.25 8.22 -32.74
C SER A 279 2.94 7.08 -33.73
N SER A 280 3.45 5.87 -33.50
CA SER A 280 3.25 4.71 -34.35
C SER A 280 2.89 3.45 -33.56
N VAL A 281 2.66 2.34 -34.27
CA VAL A 281 2.50 1.00 -33.68
C VAL A 281 3.78 0.16 -33.78
N HIS A 282 4.83 0.68 -34.39
CA HIS A 282 6.15 0.04 -34.52
C HIS A 282 6.23 -1.22 -35.41
N GLU A 283 5.39 -1.33 -36.46
CA GLU A 283 5.38 -2.46 -37.42
C GLU A 283 6.76 -2.74 -38.04
N LYS A 284 7.53 -1.69 -38.37
CA LYS A 284 8.87 -1.85 -38.94
C LYS A 284 9.86 -2.48 -37.97
N LEU A 285 9.79 -2.10 -36.69
CA LEU A 285 10.61 -2.71 -35.64
C LEU A 285 10.18 -4.17 -35.44
N ALA A 286 8.87 -4.43 -35.37
CA ALA A 286 8.32 -5.78 -35.28
C ALA A 286 8.82 -6.67 -36.43
N ALA A 287 8.78 -6.17 -37.67
CA ALA A 287 9.27 -6.88 -38.84
C ALA A 287 10.79 -7.14 -38.78
N ALA A 288 11.57 -6.17 -38.29
CA ALA A 288 13.02 -6.31 -38.18
C ALA A 288 13.44 -7.35 -37.14
N VAL A 289 12.76 -7.38 -35.98
CA VAL A 289 13.07 -8.32 -34.89
C VAL A 289 12.49 -9.72 -35.09
N THR A 290 11.55 -9.89 -36.02
CA THR A 290 10.94 -11.20 -36.34
C THR A 290 11.31 -11.74 -37.72
N ARG A 291 11.98 -10.93 -38.56
CA ARG A 291 12.20 -11.17 -40.00
C ARG A 291 10.91 -11.40 -40.81
N GLN A 292 9.75 -10.97 -40.28
CA GLN A 292 8.46 -11.11 -40.95
C GLN A 292 8.01 -9.79 -41.58
N GLN A 293 7.94 -9.77 -42.92
CA GLN A 293 7.38 -8.63 -43.65
C GLN A 293 5.85 -8.60 -43.54
N GLY A 294 5.28 -7.39 -43.51
CA GLY A 294 3.83 -7.20 -43.45
C GLY A 294 3.16 -7.64 -42.14
N ILE A 295 3.93 -7.78 -41.06
CA ILE A 295 3.38 -8.05 -39.73
C ILE A 295 2.54 -6.84 -39.27
N ALA A 296 1.37 -7.10 -38.71
CA ALA A 296 0.45 -6.09 -38.20
C ALA A 296 0.13 -6.35 -36.72
N PRO A 297 -0.16 -5.30 -35.93
CA PRO A 297 -0.53 -5.49 -34.54
C PRO A 297 -1.88 -6.21 -34.42
N LEU A 298 -2.04 -7.00 -33.35
CA LEU A 298 -3.34 -7.50 -32.92
C LEU A 298 -4.23 -6.29 -32.66
N SER A 299 -5.32 -6.18 -33.42
CA SER A 299 -6.14 -4.97 -33.52
C SER A 299 -7.63 -5.34 -33.61
N GLY A 300 -8.50 -4.35 -33.53
CA GLY A 300 -9.94 -4.56 -33.47
C GLY A 300 -10.45 -4.83 -32.06
N GLU A 301 -11.67 -5.35 -31.97
CA GLU A 301 -12.40 -5.54 -30.71
C GLU A 301 -11.79 -6.62 -29.82
N ASP A 302 -11.04 -7.57 -30.38
CA ASP A 302 -10.31 -8.60 -29.62
C ASP A 302 -9.34 -7.99 -28.58
N VAL A 303 -8.84 -6.76 -28.82
CA VAL A 303 -8.01 -6.03 -27.86
C VAL A 303 -8.77 -5.77 -26.56
N PHE A 304 -10.09 -5.64 -26.59
CA PHE A 304 -10.91 -5.40 -25.40
C PHE A 304 -11.04 -6.62 -24.49
N ARG A 305 -10.57 -7.82 -24.91
CA ARG A 305 -10.46 -8.97 -24.00
C ARG A 305 -9.48 -8.73 -22.85
N VAL A 306 -8.60 -7.73 -22.92
CA VAL A 306 -7.73 -7.32 -21.80
C VAL A 306 -8.51 -6.91 -20.54
N PHE A 307 -9.80 -6.58 -20.68
CA PHE A 307 -10.70 -6.26 -19.57
C PHE A 307 -11.26 -7.49 -18.86
N HIS A 308 -11.06 -8.70 -19.40
CA HIS A 308 -11.55 -9.93 -18.80
C HIS A 308 -11.01 -10.12 -17.36
N GLU A 309 -11.86 -10.60 -16.45
CA GLU A 309 -11.62 -10.76 -15.01
C GLU A 309 -11.38 -9.46 -14.21
N VAL A 310 -11.43 -8.30 -14.85
CA VAL A 310 -11.40 -7.03 -14.12
C VAL A 310 -12.78 -6.76 -13.55
N GLN A 311 -12.93 -7.03 -12.25
CA GLN A 311 -14.19 -6.86 -11.54
C GLN A 311 -14.55 -5.38 -11.42
N ARG A 312 -15.85 -5.09 -11.47
CA ARG A 312 -16.41 -3.74 -11.31
C ARG A 312 -15.79 -2.70 -12.23
N LEU A 313 -15.43 -3.10 -13.45
CA LEU A 313 -14.76 -2.22 -14.39
C LEU A 313 -15.64 -1.03 -14.74
N THR A 314 -15.15 0.15 -14.41
CA THR A 314 -15.81 1.44 -14.63
C THR A 314 -15.04 2.20 -15.68
N PRO A 315 -15.58 2.36 -16.90
CA PRO A 315 -14.98 3.16 -17.95
C PRO A 315 -14.91 4.64 -17.53
N ASN A 316 -13.76 5.28 -17.70
CA ASN A 316 -13.55 6.68 -17.38
C ASN A 316 -13.17 7.53 -18.61
N ASN A 317 -12.79 6.87 -19.71
CA ASN A 317 -12.55 7.48 -21.00
C ASN A 317 -12.90 6.52 -22.12
N VAL A 318 -13.77 6.95 -23.04
CA VAL A 318 -14.13 6.19 -24.23
C VAL A 318 -14.08 7.11 -25.44
N GLY A 319 -13.27 6.76 -26.43
CA GLY A 319 -13.25 7.44 -27.73
C GLY A 319 -14.20 6.78 -28.70
N LEU A 320 -15.09 7.53 -29.34
CA LEU A 320 -16.02 7.07 -30.36
C LEU A 320 -15.65 7.63 -31.73
N LEU A 321 -15.86 6.81 -32.77
CA LEU A 321 -15.83 7.22 -34.16
C LEU A 321 -17.23 7.12 -34.76
N ASP A 322 -17.78 8.21 -35.28
CA ASP A 322 -19.06 8.21 -36.00
C ASP A 322 -18.83 7.89 -37.48
N THR A 323 -19.35 6.75 -37.93
CA THR A 323 -19.15 6.25 -39.31
C THR A 323 -20.07 6.92 -40.33
N ARG A 324 -21.14 7.61 -39.89
CA ARG A 324 -22.14 8.24 -40.77
C ARG A 324 -21.99 9.76 -40.84
N ASN A 325 -21.49 10.40 -39.77
CA ASN A 325 -21.36 11.85 -39.71
C ASN A 325 -19.99 12.36 -40.18
N ARG A 326 -19.93 12.99 -41.36
CA ARG A 326 -18.68 13.46 -41.99
C ARG A 326 -18.05 14.70 -41.33
N SER A 327 -18.78 15.43 -40.48
CA SER A 327 -18.30 16.69 -39.86
C SER A 327 -17.80 16.53 -38.42
N ARG A 328 -18.26 15.51 -37.67
CA ARG A 328 -17.81 15.17 -36.31
C ARG A 328 -17.42 13.69 -36.25
N ARG A 329 -16.23 13.37 -36.78
CA ARG A 329 -15.77 11.97 -36.92
C ARG A 329 -15.32 11.33 -35.61
N TYR A 330 -14.75 12.08 -34.68
CA TYR A 330 -14.21 11.56 -33.42
C TYR A 330 -14.74 12.36 -32.22
N THR A 331 -15.22 11.66 -31.19
CA THR A 331 -15.64 12.25 -29.91
C THR A 331 -15.05 11.45 -28.76
N SER A 332 -14.41 12.10 -27.80
CA SER A 332 -13.95 11.46 -26.55
C SER A 332 -14.93 11.80 -25.44
N HIS A 333 -15.43 10.79 -24.74
CA HIS A 333 -16.27 10.94 -23.56
C HIS A 333 -15.42 10.67 -22.32
N HIS A 334 -15.58 11.48 -21.27
CA HIS A 334 -14.82 11.39 -20.03
C HIS A 334 -15.77 11.37 -18.83
N GLY A 335 -15.44 10.59 -17.79
CA GLY A 335 -16.24 10.53 -16.57
C GLY A 335 -17.67 10.02 -16.82
N SER A 336 -18.70 10.72 -16.32
CA SER A 336 -20.10 10.34 -16.48
C SER A 336 -20.63 10.38 -17.92
N ASP A 337 -20.04 11.20 -18.79
CA ASP A 337 -20.44 11.30 -20.20
C ASP A 337 -20.14 10.00 -20.97
N VAL A 338 -19.37 9.08 -20.39
CA VAL A 338 -19.03 7.78 -20.97
C VAL A 338 -20.26 6.88 -21.13
N THR A 339 -21.31 7.08 -20.32
CA THR A 339 -22.58 6.35 -20.48
C THR A 339 -23.21 6.59 -21.86
N GLU A 340 -23.05 7.78 -22.44
CA GLU A 340 -23.50 8.10 -23.80
C GLU A 340 -22.69 7.39 -24.91
N ALA A 341 -21.55 6.81 -24.56
CA ALA A 341 -20.67 6.08 -25.46
C ALA A 341 -21.07 4.60 -25.67
N PHE A 342 -22.07 4.12 -24.93
CA PHE A 342 -22.63 2.77 -25.07
C PHE A 342 -24.11 2.84 -25.49
N PRO A 343 -24.42 3.13 -26.77
CA PRO A 343 -25.80 3.18 -27.26
C PRO A 343 -26.51 1.84 -27.10
N ALA A 344 -27.85 1.87 -26.94
CA ALA A 344 -28.68 0.67 -27.06
C ALA A 344 -28.45 -0.01 -28.42
N ALA A 345 -28.63 -1.34 -28.48
CA ALA A 345 -28.35 -2.19 -29.65
C ALA A 345 -28.96 -1.69 -30.98
N GLU A 346 -30.00 -0.86 -30.92
CA GLU A 346 -30.69 -0.28 -32.09
C GLU A 346 -30.01 0.99 -32.68
N ALA A 347 -28.99 1.56 -32.02
CA ALA A 347 -28.33 2.82 -32.40
C ALA A 347 -26.88 2.67 -32.94
N GLN A 348 -26.57 1.54 -33.58
CA GLN A 348 -25.23 1.15 -34.08
C GLN A 348 -24.67 2.00 -35.25
N THR A 349 -24.25 3.23 -35.00
CA THR A 349 -23.51 4.04 -35.99
C THR A 349 -22.12 4.48 -35.52
N LYS A 350 -21.78 4.20 -34.25
CA LYS A 350 -20.54 4.63 -33.59
C LYS A 350 -19.67 3.43 -33.23
N THR A 351 -18.36 3.55 -33.41
CA THR A 351 -17.36 2.52 -33.08
C THR A 351 -16.46 2.99 -31.94
N GLN A 352 -16.28 2.21 -30.86
CA GLN A 352 -15.34 2.56 -29.79
C GLN A 352 -13.88 2.41 -30.28
N THR A 353 -13.19 3.53 -30.45
CA THR A 353 -11.77 3.58 -30.85
C THR A 353 -10.80 3.15 -29.75
N HIS A 354 -11.13 3.49 -28.50
CA HIS A 354 -10.41 3.10 -27.32
C HIS A 354 -11.31 3.18 -26.09
N ILE A 355 -10.99 2.37 -25.08
CA ILE A 355 -11.65 2.33 -23.78
C ILE A 355 -10.56 2.33 -22.73
N ALA A 356 -10.69 3.17 -21.72
CA ALA A 356 -9.90 3.12 -20.50
C ALA A 356 -10.86 3.03 -19.30
N GLY A 357 -10.49 2.23 -18.32
CA GLY A 357 -11.28 2.04 -17.12
C GLY A 357 -10.47 1.62 -15.92
N THR A 358 -11.13 1.68 -14.77
CA THR A 358 -10.60 1.26 -13.47
C THR A 358 -11.54 0.26 -12.83
N GLY A 359 -10.98 -0.74 -12.16
CA GLY A 359 -11.72 -1.77 -11.44
C GLY A 359 -10.81 -2.51 -10.48
N PHE A 360 -11.10 -3.80 -10.25
CA PHE A 360 -10.34 -4.64 -9.35
C PHE A 360 -9.86 -5.92 -10.05
N LEU A 361 -8.57 -6.22 -9.94
CA LEU A 361 -7.99 -7.48 -10.40
C LEU A 361 -7.34 -8.14 -9.18
N ASN A 362 -7.74 -9.37 -8.88
CA ASN A 362 -7.27 -10.11 -7.69
C ASN A 362 -7.42 -9.33 -6.36
N GLY A 363 -8.53 -8.58 -6.24
CA GLY A 363 -8.86 -7.76 -5.06
C GLY A 363 -7.92 -6.57 -4.84
N ALA A 364 -7.17 -6.16 -5.87
CA ALA A 364 -6.35 -4.96 -5.88
C ALA A 364 -6.86 -3.99 -6.96
N GLN A 365 -6.71 -2.69 -6.72
CA GLN A 365 -7.12 -1.68 -7.68
C GLN A 365 -6.30 -1.82 -8.98
N TYR A 366 -6.99 -1.83 -10.11
CA TYR A 366 -6.42 -2.08 -11.42
C TYR A 366 -6.93 -1.06 -12.43
N SER A 367 -6.01 -0.50 -13.22
CA SER A 367 -6.33 0.36 -14.35
C SER A 367 -5.86 -0.31 -15.63
N ILE A 368 -6.69 -0.28 -16.66
CA ILE A 368 -6.36 -0.87 -17.96
C ILE A 368 -7.12 -0.14 -19.06
N ALA A 369 -6.49 -0.08 -20.22
CA ALA A 369 -7.03 0.54 -21.40
C ALA A 369 -6.58 -0.21 -22.65
N GLY A 370 -7.45 -0.22 -23.66
CA GLY A 370 -7.21 -0.86 -24.95
C GLY A 370 -7.70 0.04 -26.08
N SER A 371 -7.03 -0.04 -27.23
CA SER A 371 -7.44 0.66 -28.45
C SER A 371 -7.55 -0.31 -29.62
N LEU A 372 -8.46 0.00 -30.56
CA LEU A 372 -8.63 -0.81 -31.77
C LEU A 372 -7.35 -0.88 -32.62
N LYS A 373 -6.38 0.03 -32.42
CA LYS A 373 -5.08 0.00 -33.11
C LYS A 373 -4.08 -0.99 -32.50
N GLY A 374 -4.46 -1.72 -31.46
CA GLY A 374 -3.63 -2.76 -30.85
C GLY A 374 -2.73 -2.32 -29.71
N ARG A 375 -2.88 -1.07 -29.25
CA ARG A 375 -2.17 -0.57 -28.07
C ARG A 375 -2.99 -0.85 -26.81
N VAL A 376 -2.32 -1.39 -25.81
CA VAL A 376 -2.84 -1.66 -24.45
C VAL A 376 -1.99 -0.89 -23.45
N TRP A 377 -2.61 -0.26 -22.45
CA TRP A 377 -1.87 0.48 -21.43
C TRP A 377 -2.60 0.57 -20.08
N SER A 378 -1.87 0.96 -19.05
CA SER A 378 -2.32 1.22 -17.68
C SER A 378 -1.76 2.59 -17.25
N HIS A 379 -2.39 3.26 -16.30
CA HIS A 379 -1.91 4.54 -15.75
C HIS A 379 -0.70 4.39 -14.82
N ARG A 380 -0.29 3.16 -14.53
CA ARG A 380 0.88 2.82 -13.71
C ARG A 380 2.16 2.71 -14.54
N THR A 381 3.30 2.92 -13.89
CA THR A 381 4.62 2.58 -14.40
C THR A 381 5.12 1.28 -13.77
N ALA A 382 5.96 0.54 -14.49
CA ALA A 382 6.66 -0.60 -13.94
C ALA A 382 7.91 -0.16 -13.17
N ASN A 383 8.21 -0.85 -12.07
CA ASN A 383 9.45 -0.77 -11.33
C ASN A 383 10.49 -1.73 -11.96
N GLY A 384 10.94 -1.39 -13.16
CA GLY A 384 11.90 -2.21 -13.93
C GLY A 384 11.27 -2.99 -15.08
N LEU A 385 12.14 -3.57 -15.91
CA LEU A 385 11.73 -4.31 -17.11
C LEU A 385 11.07 -5.66 -16.79
N LYS A 386 11.48 -6.35 -15.73
CA LYS A 386 10.89 -7.63 -15.30
C LYS A 386 9.40 -7.49 -14.96
N GLN A 387 9.03 -6.46 -14.19
CA GLN A 387 7.62 -6.21 -13.88
C GLN A 387 6.81 -5.85 -15.14
N TRP A 388 7.42 -5.19 -16.13
CA TRP A 388 6.77 -4.93 -17.40
C TRP A 388 6.53 -6.21 -18.22
N THR A 389 7.47 -7.15 -18.25
CA THR A 389 7.27 -8.45 -18.92
C THR A 389 6.21 -9.30 -18.22
N GLU A 390 6.23 -9.35 -16.89
CA GLU A 390 5.19 -10.04 -16.10
C GLU A 390 3.80 -9.44 -16.35
N TRP A 391 3.69 -8.12 -16.51
CA TRP A 391 2.44 -7.49 -16.89
C TRP A 391 2.00 -7.88 -18.32
N CYS A 392 2.95 -7.98 -19.27
CA CYS A 392 2.66 -8.45 -20.63
C CYS A 392 2.11 -9.88 -20.63
N ASP A 393 2.66 -10.77 -19.79
CA ASP A 393 2.22 -12.16 -19.63
C ASP A 393 0.80 -12.28 -19.07
N VAL A 394 0.30 -11.25 -18.38
CA VAL A 394 -1.08 -11.19 -17.89
C VAL A 394 -2.05 -10.66 -18.96
N VAL A 395 -1.65 -9.65 -19.75
CA VAL A 395 -2.57 -8.99 -20.70
C VAL A 395 -2.63 -9.65 -22.06
N GLY A 396 -1.50 -10.13 -22.59
CA GLY A 396 -1.41 -10.65 -23.96
C GLY A 396 -2.22 -11.92 -24.21
N PRO A 397 -2.17 -12.95 -23.33
CA PRO A 397 -2.95 -14.16 -23.50
C PRO A 397 -4.45 -13.92 -23.60
N LYS A 398 -4.97 -12.91 -22.89
CA LYS A 398 -6.40 -12.54 -22.94
C LYS A 398 -6.82 -12.09 -24.34
N ILE A 399 -5.98 -11.36 -25.07
CA ILE A 399 -6.29 -10.84 -26.41
C ILE A 399 -6.54 -11.98 -27.41
N ILE A 400 -5.75 -13.06 -27.33
CA ILE A 400 -5.82 -14.18 -28.27
C ILE A 400 -6.78 -15.30 -27.84
N ASP A 401 -7.35 -15.20 -26.64
CA ASP A 401 -8.29 -16.19 -26.13
C ASP A 401 -9.69 -15.97 -26.72
N THR A 402 -10.06 -16.80 -27.70
CA THR A 402 -11.35 -16.72 -28.39
C THR A 402 -12.53 -17.17 -27.54
N THR A 403 -12.31 -17.73 -26.34
CA THR A 403 -13.39 -18.11 -25.42
C THR A 403 -13.93 -16.89 -24.66
N ILE A 404 -13.16 -15.79 -24.63
CA ILE A 404 -13.56 -14.55 -23.99
C ILE A 404 -14.48 -13.75 -24.92
N SER A 405 -15.73 -13.58 -24.51
CA SER A 405 -16.72 -12.76 -25.20
C SER A 405 -16.51 -11.27 -24.92
N VAL A 406 -16.26 -10.48 -25.97
CA VAL A 406 -16.15 -9.02 -25.86
C VAL A 406 -17.49 -8.39 -25.49
N ASP A 407 -18.60 -8.92 -26.02
CA ASP A 407 -19.94 -8.42 -25.71
C ASP A 407 -20.30 -8.59 -24.23
N GLU A 408 -19.95 -9.74 -23.63
CA GLU A 408 -20.15 -9.98 -22.20
C GLU A 408 -19.34 -8.99 -21.36
N ILE A 409 -18.08 -8.76 -21.71
CA ILE A 409 -17.22 -7.75 -21.06
C ILE A 409 -17.89 -6.38 -21.11
N MET A 410 -18.30 -5.92 -22.30
CA MET A 410 -18.91 -4.60 -22.49
C MET A 410 -20.23 -4.47 -21.73
N SER A 411 -21.02 -5.54 -21.66
CA SER A 411 -22.28 -5.56 -20.90
C SER A 411 -22.06 -5.45 -19.39
N GLY A 412 -20.93 -5.96 -18.89
CA GLY A 412 -20.56 -5.94 -17.46
C GLY A 412 -19.95 -4.62 -16.98
N PHE A 413 -19.73 -3.64 -17.84
CA PHE A 413 -19.19 -2.35 -17.44
C PHE A 413 -20.15 -1.59 -16.54
N ILE A 414 -19.63 -1.07 -15.43
CA ILE A 414 -20.37 -0.14 -14.58
C ILE A 414 -20.46 1.20 -15.30
N ARG A 415 -21.69 1.64 -15.59
CA ARG A 415 -21.95 2.93 -16.22
C ARG A 415 -22.10 3.99 -15.13
N PRO A 416 -21.19 4.98 -15.05
CA PRO A 416 -21.32 6.03 -14.05
C PRO A 416 -22.55 6.90 -14.31
N VAL A 417 -23.34 7.13 -13.27
CA VAL A 417 -24.50 8.03 -13.32
C VAL A 417 -24.22 9.25 -12.45
N THR A 418 -24.20 10.45 -13.04
CA THR A 418 -24.14 11.67 -12.24
C THR A 418 -25.42 11.80 -11.41
N VAL A 419 -25.28 11.98 -10.11
CA VAL A 419 -26.39 12.24 -9.19
C VAL A 419 -26.30 13.65 -8.63
N ASP A 420 -27.44 14.34 -8.56
CA ASP A 420 -27.57 15.72 -8.10
C ASP A 420 -28.30 15.85 -6.76
N ALA A 421 -28.70 14.72 -6.17
CA ALA A 421 -29.29 14.60 -4.84
C ALA A 421 -29.05 13.17 -4.32
N TRP A 422 -29.18 12.97 -3.00
CA TRP A 422 -29.05 11.64 -2.42
C TRP A 422 -30.18 10.72 -2.90
N PRO A 423 -29.87 9.52 -3.45
CA PRO A 423 -30.91 8.61 -3.93
C PRO A 423 -31.87 8.18 -2.82
N ALA A 424 -33.16 8.50 -2.96
CA ALA A 424 -34.17 8.28 -1.92
C ALA A 424 -34.41 6.79 -1.59
N ASP A 425 -34.14 5.89 -2.53
CA ASP A 425 -34.30 4.44 -2.42
C ASP A 425 -33.05 3.70 -1.94
N ARG A 426 -32.03 4.45 -1.49
CA ARG A 426 -30.73 3.93 -1.03
C ARG A 426 -30.45 4.31 0.40
N ILE A 427 -29.79 3.40 1.11
CA ILE A 427 -29.27 3.58 2.46
C ILE A 427 -27.77 3.82 2.37
N VAL A 428 -27.27 4.81 3.10
CA VAL A 428 -25.83 5.02 3.28
C VAL A 428 -25.36 4.08 4.39
N LEU A 429 -24.43 3.20 4.07
CA LEU A 429 -23.88 2.23 5.01
C LEU A 429 -22.65 2.79 5.74
N ASP A 430 -21.72 3.41 5.01
CA ASP A 430 -20.47 3.91 5.58
C ASP A 430 -19.75 4.92 4.67
N LEU A 431 -18.67 5.51 5.18
CA LEU A 431 -17.73 6.37 4.46
C LEU A 431 -16.37 5.70 4.31
N GLU A 432 -15.80 5.77 3.11
CA GLU A 432 -14.48 5.23 2.78
C GLU A 432 -13.57 6.35 2.28
N LEU A 433 -12.40 6.52 2.91
CA LEU A 433 -11.40 7.48 2.45
C LEU A 433 -10.79 7.04 1.12
N SER A 434 -10.59 7.98 0.20
CA SER A 434 -9.76 7.69 -0.96
C SER A 434 -8.31 7.41 -0.50
N ALA A 435 -7.55 6.64 -1.29
CA ALA A 435 -6.15 6.35 -0.97
C ALA A 435 -5.36 7.65 -0.76
N ALA A 436 -5.50 8.62 -1.68
CA ALA A 436 -4.82 9.90 -1.60
C ALA A 436 -5.20 10.72 -0.37
N LEU A 437 -6.46 10.68 0.07
CA LEU A 437 -6.87 11.33 1.31
C LEU A 437 -6.27 10.62 2.52
N GLY A 438 -6.29 9.27 2.53
CA GLY A 438 -5.63 8.46 3.56
C GLY A 438 -4.14 8.76 3.71
N ASP A 439 -3.39 8.93 2.60
CA ASP A 439 -1.96 9.32 2.61
C ASP A 439 -1.71 10.64 3.36
N VAL A 440 -2.70 11.53 3.30
CA VAL A 440 -2.63 12.84 3.94
C VAL A 440 -3.03 12.74 5.41
N LEU A 441 -4.11 12.02 5.72
CA LEU A 441 -4.70 11.99 7.05
C LEU A 441 -3.98 11.03 8.01
N GLU A 442 -3.63 9.82 7.58
CA GLU A 442 -3.01 8.79 8.45
C GLU A 442 -1.78 9.24 9.26
N PRO A 443 -0.84 10.04 8.72
CA PRO A 443 0.29 10.54 9.49
C PRO A 443 0.04 11.89 10.18
N ALA A 444 -1.16 12.46 10.09
CA ALA A 444 -1.47 13.80 10.57
C ALA A 444 -2.00 13.81 12.01
N ASP A 445 -1.77 14.94 12.68
CA ASP A 445 -2.51 15.29 13.87
C ASP A 445 -3.81 16.01 13.45
N VAL A 446 -4.88 15.80 14.20
CA VAL A 446 -6.21 16.36 13.98
C VAL A 446 -6.56 17.23 15.17
N THR A 447 -6.94 18.48 14.90
CA THR A 447 -7.18 19.48 15.94
C THR A 447 -8.58 20.09 15.83
N VAL A 448 -9.22 20.26 16.98
CA VAL A 448 -10.49 20.98 17.17
C VAL A 448 -10.38 21.75 18.49
N ASP A 449 -10.71 23.04 18.50
CA ASP A 449 -10.70 23.88 19.71
C ASP A 449 -9.38 23.78 20.51
N ASP A 450 -8.24 23.81 19.83
CA ASP A 450 -6.88 23.64 20.38
C ASP A 450 -6.58 22.26 21.03
N VAL A 451 -7.49 21.29 20.91
CA VAL A 451 -7.30 19.90 21.34
C VAL A 451 -6.87 19.05 20.15
N SER A 452 -5.65 18.52 20.23
CA SER A 452 -5.05 17.70 19.18
C SER A 452 -5.06 16.21 19.53
N VAL A 453 -5.49 15.38 18.58
CA VAL A 453 -5.39 13.90 18.60
C VAL A 453 -4.68 13.42 17.34
N GLN A 454 -4.28 12.15 17.27
CA GLN A 454 -3.78 11.58 16.02
C GLN A 454 -4.95 11.12 15.15
N PHE A 455 -4.82 11.20 13.82
CA PHE A 455 -5.89 10.72 12.93
C PHE A 455 -6.20 9.23 13.11
N ALA A 456 -5.23 8.43 13.57
CA ALA A 456 -5.43 7.03 13.90
C ALA A 456 -6.51 6.81 14.97
N ASP A 457 -6.76 7.80 15.85
CA ASP A 457 -7.80 7.76 16.88
C ASP A 457 -9.11 8.42 16.41
N VAL A 458 -9.24 8.73 15.12
CA VAL A 458 -10.40 9.43 14.54
C VAL A 458 -11.23 8.47 13.70
N SER A 459 -12.54 8.50 13.91
CA SER A 459 -13.57 7.80 13.12
C SER A 459 -14.44 8.80 12.36
N LEU A 460 -14.91 8.38 11.18
CA LEU A 460 -15.98 9.05 10.44
C LEU A 460 -17.25 8.23 10.60
N VAL A 461 -18.26 8.79 11.27
CA VAL A 461 -19.51 8.09 11.58
C VAL A 461 -20.63 8.68 10.73
N VAL A 462 -21.29 7.85 9.92
CA VAL A 462 -22.44 8.27 9.11
C VAL A 462 -23.58 8.72 10.00
N GLY A 463 -24.14 9.89 9.70
CA GLY A 463 -25.33 10.43 10.35
C GLY A 463 -26.57 10.32 9.45
N GLU A 464 -27.61 11.06 9.81
CA GLU A 464 -28.86 11.08 9.04
C GLU A 464 -28.80 12.06 7.87
N ARG A 465 -29.65 11.81 6.87
CA ARG A 465 -29.95 12.79 5.82
C ARG A 465 -30.80 13.90 6.41
N THR A 466 -30.29 15.13 6.39
CA THR A 466 -31.01 16.30 6.92
C THR A 466 -31.96 16.90 5.89
N ASN A 467 -31.68 16.70 4.60
CA ASN A 467 -32.55 17.03 3.48
C ASN A 467 -32.17 16.18 2.24
N LEU A 468 -32.74 16.48 1.06
CA LEU A 468 -32.47 15.74 -0.18
C LEU A 468 -31.02 15.84 -0.67
N SER A 469 -30.31 16.92 -0.32
CA SER A 469 -28.94 17.19 -0.76
C SER A 469 -27.90 16.96 0.33
N ASP A 470 -28.28 16.99 1.61
CA ASP A 470 -27.34 16.98 2.73
C ASP A 470 -27.43 15.69 3.55
N LEU A 471 -26.28 15.03 3.69
CA LEU A 471 -26.02 13.92 4.59
C LEU A 471 -25.09 14.39 5.69
N SER A 472 -25.49 14.26 6.95
CA SER A 472 -24.59 14.56 8.06
C SER A 472 -23.64 13.40 8.31
N PHE A 473 -22.45 13.70 8.80
CA PHE A 473 -21.54 12.73 9.39
C PHE A 473 -20.78 13.36 10.55
N THR A 474 -20.26 12.53 11.44
CA THR A 474 -19.55 12.98 12.63
C THR A 474 -18.09 12.57 12.52
N VAL A 475 -17.19 13.54 12.70
CA VAL A 475 -15.77 13.30 12.92
C VAL A 475 -15.60 13.15 14.43
N GLN A 476 -15.27 11.94 14.86
CA GLN A 476 -15.25 11.57 16.27
C GLN A 476 -13.86 11.12 16.70
N SER A 477 -13.44 11.57 17.88
CA SER A 477 -12.27 11.08 18.61
C SER A 477 -12.66 10.75 20.06
N PRO A 478 -11.75 10.20 20.87
CA PRO A 478 -11.99 10.01 22.30
C PRO A 478 -12.19 11.33 23.08
N LEU A 479 -11.75 12.48 22.54
CA LEU A 479 -11.73 13.76 23.26
C LEU A 479 -12.79 14.75 22.78
N TRP A 480 -13.23 14.63 21.53
CA TRP A 480 -14.18 15.56 20.93
C TRP A 480 -14.97 14.90 19.80
N SER A 481 -16.10 15.51 19.47
CA SER A 481 -16.98 15.12 18.38
C SER A 481 -17.47 16.38 17.66
N VAL A 482 -17.35 16.37 16.33
CA VAL A 482 -17.72 17.49 15.45
C VAL A 482 -18.57 16.96 14.31
N GLN A 483 -19.63 17.69 13.97
CA GLN A 483 -20.51 17.34 12.86
C GLN A 483 -20.08 18.08 11.58
N ASP A 484 -19.99 17.34 10.50
CA ASP A 484 -19.77 17.82 9.14
C ASP A 484 -20.94 17.38 8.24
N VAL A 485 -21.02 17.97 7.05
CA VAL A 485 -22.08 17.72 6.08
C VAL A 485 -21.49 17.39 4.72
N MET A 486 -21.91 16.27 4.16
CA MET A 486 -21.74 15.93 2.75
C MET A 486 -22.94 16.46 1.95
N ARG A 487 -22.68 17.40 1.06
CA ARG A 487 -23.67 18.02 0.17
C ARG A 487 -23.51 17.51 -1.24
N LEU A 488 -24.56 16.89 -1.77
CA LEU A 488 -24.67 16.41 -3.14
C LEU A 488 -25.64 17.30 -3.92
N THR A 489 -25.13 17.97 -4.96
CA THR A 489 -25.92 18.82 -5.87
C THR A 489 -25.50 18.59 -7.32
N ALA A 490 -26.09 19.31 -8.27
CA ALA A 490 -25.66 19.30 -9.67
C ALA A 490 -24.19 19.76 -9.88
N SER A 491 -23.58 20.47 -8.92
CA SER A 491 -22.15 20.79 -8.97
C SER A 491 -21.25 19.66 -8.45
N GLY A 492 -21.86 18.62 -7.89
CA GLY A 492 -21.20 17.44 -7.37
C GLY A 492 -21.28 17.26 -5.84
N LEU A 493 -20.54 16.26 -5.37
CA LEU A 493 -20.36 15.93 -3.96
C LEU A 493 -19.29 16.82 -3.31
N THR A 494 -19.66 17.50 -2.24
CA THR A 494 -18.76 18.37 -1.46
C THR A 494 -18.93 18.17 0.04
N VAL A 495 -17.89 18.45 0.81
CA VAL A 495 -17.84 18.36 2.28
C VAL A 495 -17.72 19.75 2.88
N HIS A 496 -18.51 20.03 3.92
CA HIS A 496 -18.54 21.30 4.64
C HIS A 496 -18.64 21.07 6.15
N PRO A 497 -18.01 21.90 6.99
CA PRO A 497 -18.30 21.86 8.43
C PRO A 497 -19.76 22.26 8.69
N ALA A 498 -20.43 21.59 9.64
CA ALA A 498 -21.78 22.02 10.04
C ALA A 498 -21.75 23.34 10.83
N ASP A 499 -20.69 23.57 11.60
CA ASP A 499 -20.39 24.80 12.31
C ASP A 499 -19.01 25.33 11.88
N PRO A 500 -18.92 26.44 11.10
CA PRO A 500 -17.65 27.04 10.70
C PRO A 500 -16.76 27.49 11.86
N ALA A 501 -17.32 27.68 13.07
CA ALA A 501 -16.54 28.02 14.26
C ALA A 501 -15.79 26.82 14.86
N ARG A 502 -16.19 25.59 14.53
CA ARG A 502 -15.62 24.34 15.05
C ARG A 502 -15.19 23.40 13.93
N GLU A 503 -14.42 23.93 12.98
CA GLU A 503 -13.93 23.14 11.86
C GLU A 503 -12.74 22.25 12.23
N VAL A 504 -12.70 21.04 11.68
CA VAL A 504 -11.63 20.06 11.92
C VAL A 504 -10.37 20.47 11.16
N GLY A 505 -9.30 20.78 11.89
CA GLY A 505 -7.99 21.10 11.35
C GLY A 505 -7.08 19.86 11.23
N ILE A 506 -6.37 19.75 10.12
CA ILE A 506 -5.37 18.71 9.83
C ILE A 506 -3.98 19.33 9.85
N VAL A 507 -3.15 18.91 10.79
CA VAL A 507 -1.82 19.48 11.03
C VAL A 507 -0.73 18.55 10.49
N ARG A 508 0.04 19.03 9.51
CA ARG A 508 1.20 18.33 8.95
C ARG A 508 2.37 19.28 8.79
N THR A 509 3.55 18.92 9.28
CA THR A 509 4.82 19.64 9.02
C THR A 509 4.71 21.16 9.25
N ARG A 510 3.98 21.58 10.29
CA ARG A 510 3.67 22.99 10.66
C ARG A 510 2.73 23.75 9.72
N LYS A 511 2.02 23.08 8.81
CA LYS A 511 0.88 23.64 8.09
C LYS A 511 -0.40 23.01 8.62
N THR A 512 -1.42 23.84 8.83
CA THR A 512 -2.78 23.40 9.14
C THR A 512 -3.64 23.63 7.90
N GLN A 513 -4.38 22.61 7.50
CA GLN A 513 -5.40 22.67 6.45
C GLN A 513 -6.71 22.12 7.00
N GLN A 514 -7.84 22.53 6.45
CA GLN A 514 -9.14 22.03 6.93
C GLN A 514 -9.45 20.66 6.34
N LEU A 515 -10.11 19.80 7.12
CA LEU A 515 -10.58 18.49 6.65
C LEU A 515 -11.50 18.63 5.44
N SER A 516 -12.40 19.61 5.46
CA SER A 516 -13.32 19.92 4.35
C SER A 516 -12.57 20.21 3.04
N GLU A 517 -11.50 21.02 3.06
CA GLU A 517 -10.66 21.34 1.91
C GLU A 517 -9.99 20.09 1.34
N LEU A 518 -9.42 19.26 2.22
CA LEU A 518 -8.73 18.03 1.84
C LEU A 518 -9.71 16.98 1.31
N ALA A 519 -10.87 16.83 1.94
CA ALA A 519 -11.94 15.93 1.52
C ALA A 519 -12.50 16.35 0.15
N ASN A 520 -12.67 17.65 -0.11
CA ASN A 520 -13.09 18.16 -1.42
C ASN A 520 -12.02 17.98 -2.50
N ARG A 521 -10.73 18.01 -2.13
CA ARG A 521 -9.61 17.83 -3.08
C ARG A 521 -9.36 16.37 -3.44
N PHE A 522 -9.36 15.49 -2.44
CA PHE A 522 -8.94 14.09 -2.60
C PHE A 522 -10.10 13.10 -2.59
N GLY A 523 -11.27 13.51 -2.10
CA GLY A 523 -12.49 12.74 -2.15
C GLY A 523 -12.73 11.81 -0.96
N ILE A 524 -14.01 11.67 -0.59
CA ILE A 524 -14.52 10.60 0.28
C ILE A 524 -15.57 9.83 -0.52
N ARG A 525 -15.46 8.51 -0.50
CA ARG A 525 -16.40 7.60 -1.14
C ARG A 525 -17.49 7.21 -0.17
N VAL A 526 -18.70 7.06 -0.68
CA VAL A 526 -19.87 6.73 0.13
C VAL A 526 -20.34 5.33 -0.25
N LEU A 527 -20.37 4.44 0.73
CA LEU A 527 -20.79 3.05 0.56
C LEU A 527 -22.30 2.96 0.76
N LEU A 528 -23.02 2.35 -0.18
CA LEU A 528 -24.48 2.24 -0.16
C LEU A 528 -24.92 0.77 -0.12
N ASP A 529 -26.19 0.56 0.21
CA ASP A 529 -26.87 -0.71 0.01
C ASP A 529 -27.00 -1.07 -1.48
N LYS A 530 -27.37 -2.33 -1.76
CA LYS A 530 -27.64 -2.84 -3.12
C LYS A 530 -26.44 -2.66 -4.07
N ASP A 531 -25.25 -2.96 -3.56
CA ASP A 531 -24.01 -3.05 -4.33
C ASP A 531 -23.61 -1.75 -5.05
N ALA A 532 -24.00 -0.60 -4.48
CA ALA A 532 -23.77 0.72 -5.05
C ALA A 532 -22.79 1.55 -4.22
N VAL A 533 -22.11 2.48 -4.88
CA VAL A 533 -21.26 3.48 -4.23
C VAL A 533 -21.45 4.84 -4.89
N ILE A 534 -21.22 5.91 -4.15
CA ILE A 534 -21.08 7.25 -4.72
C ILE A 534 -19.61 7.68 -4.56
N GLU A 535 -18.98 7.98 -5.68
CA GLU A 535 -17.61 8.50 -5.73
C GLU A 535 -17.62 9.98 -6.14
N PRO A 536 -16.67 10.80 -5.65
CA PRO A 536 -16.48 12.15 -6.14
C PRO A 536 -16.25 12.18 -7.67
N PRO A 537 -16.82 13.14 -8.41
CA PRO A 537 -17.53 14.32 -7.90
C PRO A 537 -19.04 14.11 -7.71
N GLY A 538 -19.56 12.90 -7.45
CA GLY A 538 -21.01 12.64 -7.36
C GLY A 538 -21.48 11.63 -8.42
N LEU A 539 -20.67 10.61 -8.66
CA LEU A 539 -20.93 9.52 -9.59
C LEU A 539 -21.46 8.33 -8.83
N LEU A 540 -22.71 7.95 -9.08
CA LEU A 540 -23.28 6.68 -8.65
C LEU A 540 -22.72 5.58 -9.53
N LEU A 541 -22.01 4.64 -8.91
CA LEU A 541 -21.49 3.44 -9.55
C LEU A 541 -22.26 2.24 -9.01
N GLN A 542 -23.02 1.58 -9.88
CA GLN A 542 -23.77 0.39 -9.55
C GLN A 542 -23.64 -0.62 -10.70
N PRO A 543 -23.16 -1.85 -10.45
CA PRO A 543 -23.20 -2.93 -11.44
C PRO A 543 -24.63 -3.20 -11.93
N ASP A 544 -24.80 -3.32 -13.24
CA ASP A 544 -26.07 -3.69 -13.86
C ASP A 544 -26.24 -5.21 -13.83
N ARG A 545 -26.70 -5.73 -12.68
CA ARG A 545 -26.91 -7.15 -12.43
C ARG A 545 -27.92 -7.39 -11.33
N GLU A 546 -28.54 -8.56 -11.36
CA GLU A 546 -29.25 -9.10 -10.21
C GLU A 546 -28.29 -9.94 -9.36
N VAL A 547 -28.23 -9.63 -8.07
CA VAL A 547 -27.45 -10.42 -7.10
C VAL A 547 -28.43 -11.37 -6.40
N PRO A 548 -28.25 -12.70 -6.52
CA PRO A 548 -29.06 -13.65 -5.77
C PRO A 548 -28.96 -13.39 -4.26
N PRO A 549 -30.05 -13.52 -3.50
CA PRO A 549 -30.01 -13.35 -2.06
C PRO A 549 -29.02 -14.31 -1.39
N PHE A 550 -28.43 -13.87 -0.28
CA PHE A 550 -27.48 -14.66 0.49
C PHE A 550 -28.14 -15.97 0.93
N ALA A 551 -27.42 -17.09 0.81
CA ALA A 551 -27.97 -18.38 1.20
C ALA A 551 -28.21 -18.41 2.71
N ALA A 552 -29.47 -18.64 3.14
CA ALA A 552 -29.80 -18.71 4.56
C ALA A 552 -28.99 -19.79 5.29
N ASP A 553 -28.66 -20.89 4.61
CA ASP A 553 -27.81 -21.95 5.16
C ASP A 553 -26.36 -21.51 5.38
N GLY A 554 -25.91 -20.45 4.69
CA GLY A 554 -24.61 -19.81 4.90
C GLY A 554 -24.53 -18.96 6.18
N LEU A 555 -25.66 -18.67 6.84
CA LEU A 555 -25.66 -18.03 8.15
C LEU A 555 -25.13 -19.01 9.20
N THR A 556 -24.24 -18.52 10.07
CA THR A 556 -23.61 -19.31 11.14
C THR A 556 -24.32 -19.03 12.47
N PRO A 557 -25.20 -19.93 12.95
CA PRO A 557 -25.84 -19.74 14.23
C PRO A 557 -24.83 -19.95 15.37
N LEU A 558 -24.95 -19.13 16.42
CA LEU A 558 -24.18 -19.23 17.65
C LEU A 558 -25.13 -19.25 18.85
N ASP A 559 -24.77 -20.01 19.88
CA ASP A 559 -25.50 -19.99 21.15
C ASP A 559 -25.12 -18.74 21.95
N TRP A 560 -26.07 -17.81 22.05
CA TRP A 560 -25.95 -16.58 22.83
C TRP A 560 -26.45 -16.74 24.27
N GLY A 561 -26.70 -17.96 24.75
CA GLY A 561 -27.06 -18.23 26.13
C GLY A 561 -26.07 -17.61 27.12
N GLY A 562 -26.60 -16.91 28.13
CA GLY A 562 -25.80 -16.19 29.14
C GLY A 562 -25.25 -14.82 28.67
N VAL A 563 -25.36 -14.48 27.38
CA VAL A 563 -24.91 -13.20 26.83
C VAL A 563 -26.05 -12.18 26.89
N ASN A 564 -25.77 -10.98 27.38
CA ASN A 564 -26.66 -9.85 27.21
C ASN A 564 -26.49 -9.28 25.79
N ILE A 565 -27.37 -9.68 24.87
CA ILE A 565 -27.31 -9.24 23.46
C ILE A 565 -27.58 -7.74 23.25
N ARG A 566 -27.93 -7.00 24.32
CA ARG A 566 -28.06 -5.53 24.34
C ARG A 566 -26.76 -4.83 24.75
N LYS A 567 -25.72 -5.59 25.12
CA LYS A 567 -24.40 -5.08 25.51
C LYS A 567 -23.34 -5.55 24.51
N GLU A 568 -22.80 -4.60 23.75
CA GLU A 568 -21.84 -4.84 22.67
C GLU A 568 -20.42 -5.11 23.17
N SER A 569 -19.81 -4.11 23.81
CA SER A 569 -18.39 -4.08 24.13
C SER A 569 -18.01 -5.01 25.28
N TRP A 570 -16.91 -5.75 25.08
CA TRP A 570 -16.18 -6.56 26.05
C TRP A 570 -15.59 -5.68 27.15
N GLY A 571 -15.08 -4.51 26.77
CA GLY A 571 -14.64 -3.43 27.65
C GLY A 571 -13.43 -3.77 28.52
N GLN A 572 -13.02 -2.82 29.38
CA GLN A 572 -11.88 -2.99 30.30
C GLN A 572 -12.04 -4.15 31.29
N ASP A 573 -13.29 -4.50 31.62
CA ASP A 573 -13.60 -5.59 32.54
C ASP A 573 -13.53 -6.96 31.86
N SER A 574 -13.29 -7.01 30.55
CA SER A 574 -13.25 -8.23 29.74
C SER A 574 -14.49 -9.12 29.96
N ASP A 575 -15.68 -8.51 29.96
CA ASP A 575 -16.92 -9.20 30.32
C ASP A 575 -17.36 -10.20 29.23
N PRO A 576 -17.26 -11.53 29.48
CA PRO A 576 -17.61 -12.53 28.47
C PRO A 576 -19.11 -12.56 28.13
N ASN A 577 -19.98 -11.93 28.94
CA ASN A 577 -21.42 -11.92 28.75
C ASN A 577 -21.90 -10.80 27.80
N THR A 578 -21.04 -10.38 26.89
CA THR A 578 -21.26 -9.32 25.89
C THR A 578 -21.17 -9.90 24.49
N VAL A 579 -21.68 -9.18 23.49
CA VAL A 579 -21.61 -9.65 22.10
C VAL A 579 -20.16 -9.85 21.66
N GLN A 580 -19.31 -8.85 21.88
CA GLN A 580 -17.89 -8.91 21.56
C GLN A 580 -17.17 -9.96 22.41
N GLY A 581 -17.48 -10.09 23.71
CA GLY A 581 -16.88 -11.12 24.58
C GLY A 581 -17.16 -12.53 24.08
N ARG A 582 -18.40 -12.81 23.68
CA ARG A 582 -18.77 -14.10 23.08
C ARG A 582 -18.12 -14.31 21.71
N ALA A 583 -18.01 -13.27 20.89
CA ALA A 583 -17.30 -13.36 19.61
C ALA A 583 -15.79 -13.62 19.82
N MET A 584 -15.18 -13.00 20.82
CA MET A 584 -13.78 -13.22 21.21
C MET A 584 -13.53 -14.67 21.61
N GLU A 585 -14.44 -15.28 22.39
CA GLU A 585 -14.36 -16.71 22.72
C GLU A 585 -14.33 -17.59 21.46
N VAL A 586 -15.15 -17.27 20.45
CA VAL A 586 -15.18 -18.01 19.17
C VAL A 586 -13.87 -17.81 18.40
N VAL A 587 -13.36 -16.58 18.33
CA VAL A 587 -12.09 -16.27 17.66
C VAL A 587 -10.94 -17.06 18.30
N LEU A 588 -10.87 -17.10 19.64
CA LEU A 588 -9.83 -17.79 20.40
C LEU A 588 -9.85 -19.33 20.29
N GLN A 589 -10.91 -19.92 19.74
CA GLN A 589 -10.91 -21.36 19.39
C GLN A 589 -10.05 -21.65 18.16
N GLY A 590 -9.75 -20.63 17.35
CA GLY A 590 -8.83 -20.73 16.23
C GLY A 590 -7.36 -20.71 16.66
N THR A 591 -6.47 -21.08 15.73
CA THR A 591 -5.02 -20.93 15.90
C THR A 591 -4.58 -19.60 15.33
N TRP A 592 -4.08 -18.71 16.18
CA TRP A 592 -3.67 -17.34 15.83
C TRP A 592 -2.29 -17.01 16.41
N ASP A 593 -1.57 -16.08 15.76
CA ASP A 593 -0.32 -15.53 16.28
C ASP A 593 -0.59 -14.32 17.17
N VAL A 594 -1.54 -13.48 16.76
CA VAL A 594 -1.95 -12.26 17.47
C VAL A 594 -3.47 -12.14 17.45
N VAL A 595 -4.07 -11.81 18.60
CA VAL A 595 -5.48 -11.42 18.70
C VAL A 595 -5.58 -10.14 19.54
N LEU A 596 -6.23 -9.13 18.97
CA LEU A 596 -6.43 -7.81 19.55
C LEU A 596 -7.91 -7.54 19.79
N ASP A 597 -8.24 -7.05 20.98
CA ASP A 597 -9.40 -6.19 21.22
C ASP A 597 -9.05 -4.79 20.72
N ASP A 598 -9.62 -4.41 19.57
CA ASP A 598 -9.35 -3.13 18.94
C ASP A 598 -10.52 -2.14 19.06
N ASP A 599 -11.52 -2.46 19.89
CA ASP A 599 -12.71 -1.62 20.15
C ASP A 599 -12.32 -0.17 20.54
N GLY A 600 -12.82 0.79 19.76
CA GLY A 600 -12.73 2.21 20.06
C GLY A 600 -12.68 3.15 18.86
N SER A 601 -12.44 4.44 19.13
CA SER A 601 -12.30 5.43 18.06
C SER A 601 -11.08 5.13 17.19
N GLY A 602 -11.31 5.05 15.88
CA GLY A 602 -10.28 4.79 14.90
C GLY A 602 -9.83 3.32 14.81
N GLU A 603 -10.64 2.38 15.32
CA GLU A 603 -10.41 0.94 15.18
C GLU A 603 -10.32 0.47 13.72
N VAL A 604 -9.65 -0.66 13.53
CA VAL A 604 -9.69 -1.44 12.27
C VAL A 604 -10.95 -2.30 12.23
N ALA A 605 -11.28 -2.95 13.35
CA ALA A 605 -12.48 -3.75 13.64
C ALA A 605 -12.57 -3.98 15.15
N ASP A 606 -13.69 -4.45 15.70
CA ASP A 606 -13.80 -4.73 17.14
C ASP A 606 -12.80 -5.81 17.62
N ILE A 607 -12.58 -6.84 16.79
CA ILE A 607 -11.61 -7.90 17.05
C ILE A 607 -10.75 -8.13 15.81
N VAL A 608 -9.44 -8.07 15.98
CA VAL A 608 -8.45 -8.31 14.92
C VAL A 608 -7.63 -9.55 15.26
N ALA A 609 -7.73 -10.59 14.43
CA ALA A 609 -6.92 -11.80 14.58
C ALA A 609 -6.00 -11.99 13.37
N LEU A 610 -4.72 -12.24 13.64
CA LEU A 610 -3.66 -12.31 12.63
C LEU A 610 -2.89 -13.61 12.80
N ARG A 611 -2.53 -14.22 11.67
CA ARG A 611 -1.58 -15.33 11.64
C ARG A 611 -0.88 -15.45 10.31
N GLU A 612 0.29 -16.03 10.35
CA GLU A 612 1.00 -16.46 9.16
C GLU A 612 0.87 -17.97 8.96
N VAL A 613 0.41 -18.38 7.77
CA VAL A 613 0.33 -19.79 7.38
C VAL A 613 0.75 -19.93 5.91
N ASP A 614 1.73 -20.77 5.61
CA ASP A 614 2.14 -21.13 4.24
C ASP A 614 2.37 -19.93 3.29
N GLY A 615 3.05 -18.87 3.77
CA GLY A 615 3.32 -17.67 2.98
C GLY A 615 2.10 -16.75 2.78
N VAL A 616 1.03 -16.96 3.55
CA VAL A 616 -0.19 -16.15 3.56
C VAL A 616 -0.33 -15.47 4.91
N LEU A 617 -0.54 -14.15 4.90
CA LEU A 617 -0.98 -13.40 6.07
C LEU A 617 -2.49 -13.47 6.14
N VAL A 618 -3.01 -14.29 7.05
CA VAL A 618 -4.44 -14.38 7.30
C VAL A 618 -4.83 -13.29 8.29
N ILE A 619 -5.79 -12.46 7.89
CA ILE A 619 -6.34 -11.35 8.64
C ILE A 619 -7.82 -11.62 8.82
N GLN A 620 -8.28 -11.80 10.06
CA GLN A 620 -9.69 -11.85 10.38
C GLN A 620 -10.10 -10.56 11.08
N LEU A 621 -11.08 -9.87 10.49
CA LEU A 621 -11.69 -8.66 11.04
C LEU A 621 -13.11 -8.99 11.46
N THR A 622 -13.38 -8.97 12.77
CA THR A 622 -14.70 -9.24 13.33
C THR A 622 -15.34 -7.94 13.78
N HIS A 623 -16.50 -7.65 13.20
CA HIS A 623 -17.34 -6.52 13.59
C HIS A 623 -18.51 -7.03 14.43
N CYS A 624 -18.75 -6.42 15.58
CA CYS A 624 -19.77 -6.80 16.56
C CYS A 624 -20.80 -5.68 16.70
N LYS A 625 -22.08 -6.02 16.71
CA LYS A 625 -23.13 -5.05 17.09
C LYS A 625 -24.15 -5.65 18.03
N PHE A 626 -24.57 -4.89 19.04
CA PHE A 626 -25.70 -5.29 19.88
C PHE A 626 -27.01 -5.37 19.06
N SER A 627 -27.96 -6.15 19.56
CA SER A 627 -29.32 -6.25 19.01
C SER A 627 -30.14 -5.02 19.38
N SER A 628 -30.89 -4.39 18.47
CA SER A 628 -31.75 -3.24 18.80
C SER A 628 -32.92 -3.58 19.74
N GLU A 629 -33.21 -4.86 19.96
CA GLU A 629 -34.30 -5.37 20.80
C GLU A 629 -33.85 -6.55 21.68
N ASP A 630 -34.63 -6.87 22.72
CA ASP A 630 -34.31 -7.95 23.67
C ASP A 630 -34.45 -9.36 23.08
N GLN A 631 -35.09 -9.50 21.92
CA GLN A 631 -35.29 -10.77 21.23
C GLN A 631 -34.69 -10.74 19.81
N PRO A 632 -33.98 -11.81 19.40
CA PRO A 632 -33.56 -11.98 18.01
C PRO A 632 -34.73 -11.93 17.04
N GLY A 633 -34.47 -11.45 15.83
CA GLY A 633 -35.49 -11.21 14.82
C GLY A 633 -34.92 -10.97 13.44
N ALA A 634 -35.66 -10.18 12.65
CA ALA A 634 -35.40 -9.96 11.23
C ALA A 634 -35.44 -8.45 10.91
N ARG A 635 -34.63 -7.67 11.64
CA ARG A 635 -34.56 -6.20 11.53
C ARG A 635 -33.38 -5.81 10.65
N LEU A 636 -33.61 -4.90 9.71
CA LEU A 636 -32.54 -4.35 8.86
C LEU A 636 -31.64 -3.36 9.61
N ILE A 637 -32.20 -2.62 10.57
CA ILE A 637 -31.44 -1.62 11.34
C ILE A 637 -30.26 -2.25 12.10
N ASP A 638 -30.40 -3.50 12.52
CA ASP A 638 -29.34 -4.30 13.18
C ASP A 638 -28.16 -4.63 12.23
N LEU A 639 -28.33 -4.47 10.91
CA LEU A 639 -27.35 -4.89 9.91
C LEU A 639 -26.68 -3.73 9.17
N TYR A 640 -27.26 -2.53 9.11
CA TYR A 640 -26.74 -1.46 8.24
C TYR A 640 -25.32 -1.01 8.61
N GLU A 641 -25.10 -0.66 9.88
CA GLU A 641 -23.79 -0.22 10.37
C GLU A 641 -22.74 -1.32 10.19
N LEU A 642 -23.09 -2.54 10.57
CA LEU A 642 -22.21 -3.71 10.47
C LEU A 642 -21.86 -4.05 9.00
N SER A 643 -22.84 -3.88 8.09
CA SER A 643 -22.63 -4.03 6.64
C SER A 643 -21.69 -2.96 6.09
N GLY A 644 -21.81 -1.73 6.59
CA GLY A 644 -20.92 -0.62 6.28
C GLY A 644 -19.49 -0.88 6.71
N GLN A 645 -19.28 -1.23 7.99
CA GLN A 645 -17.98 -1.58 8.55
C GLN A 645 -17.34 -2.75 7.80
N ALA A 646 -18.13 -3.77 7.44
CA ALA A 646 -17.69 -4.89 6.61
C ALA A 646 -17.20 -4.39 5.25
N GLN A 647 -18.01 -3.65 4.48
CA GLN A 647 -17.60 -3.11 3.17
C GLN A 647 -16.36 -2.20 3.26
N ARG A 648 -16.29 -1.31 4.26
CA ARG A 648 -15.14 -0.44 4.51
C ARG A 648 -13.86 -1.23 4.76
N SER A 649 -13.97 -2.39 5.41
CA SER A 649 -12.84 -3.29 5.69
C SER A 649 -12.17 -3.85 4.43
N ALA A 650 -12.85 -3.87 3.27
CA ALA A 650 -12.23 -4.22 2.00
C ALA A 650 -11.03 -3.31 1.67
N GLY A 651 -11.07 -2.05 2.12
CA GLY A 651 -9.97 -1.09 2.00
C GLY A 651 -8.69 -1.59 2.66
N TRP A 652 -8.78 -2.20 3.85
CA TRP A 652 -7.61 -2.63 4.60
C TRP A 652 -6.75 -3.65 3.88
N ARG A 653 -7.35 -4.56 3.10
CA ARG A 653 -6.57 -5.50 2.29
C ARG A 653 -5.67 -4.78 1.28
N ARG A 654 -6.17 -3.72 0.64
CA ARG A 654 -5.45 -2.96 -0.39
C ARG A 654 -4.29 -2.14 0.21
N ILE A 655 -4.38 -1.81 1.50
CA ILE A 655 -3.39 -1.05 2.26
C ILE A 655 -2.97 -1.81 3.54
N THR A 656 -2.70 -3.12 3.41
CA THR A 656 -2.40 -4.01 4.55
C THR A 656 -1.26 -3.46 5.41
N GLU A 657 -0.22 -2.93 4.79
CA GLU A 657 0.89 -2.28 5.50
C GLU A 657 0.41 -1.18 6.46
N ARG A 658 -0.50 -0.32 6.00
CA ARG A 658 -1.03 0.79 6.81
C ARG A 658 -1.94 0.31 7.92
N MET A 659 -2.76 -0.71 7.64
CA MET A 659 -3.56 -1.37 8.67
C MET A 659 -2.66 -1.84 9.82
N MET A 660 -1.59 -2.55 9.50
CA MET A 660 -0.63 -3.05 10.50
C MET A 660 0.08 -1.91 11.24
N GLN A 661 0.49 -0.85 10.54
CA GLN A 661 1.06 0.35 11.17
C GLN A 661 0.08 1.04 12.11
N ARG A 662 -1.21 1.06 11.77
CA ARG A 662 -2.28 1.62 12.59
C ARG A 662 -2.47 0.81 13.86
N LEU A 663 -2.56 -0.52 13.76
CA LEU A 663 -2.64 -1.42 14.92
C LEU A 663 -1.45 -1.24 15.88
N ILE A 664 -0.22 -1.23 15.35
CA ILE A 664 1.00 -0.99 16.16
C ILE A 664 0.94 0.37 16.87
N ARG A 665 0.38 1.40 16.20
CA ARG A 665 0.26 2.74 16.77
C ARG A 665 -0.79 2.79 17.87
N LEU A 666 -1.98 2.24 17.64
CA LEU A 666 -3.05 2.16 18.62
C LEU A 666 -2.57 1.44 19.89
N GLU A 667 -1.86 0.32 19.75
CA GLU A 667 -1.29 -0.39 20.90
C GLU A 667 -0.24 0.41 21.65
N ARG A 668 0.60 1.20 20.96
CA ARG A 668 1.54 2.11 21.63
C ARG A 668 0.81 3.22 22.40
N THR A 669 -0.28 3.73 21.85
CA THR A 669 -1.14 4.71 22.53
C THR A 669 -1.78 4.10 23.77
N ARG A 670 -2.37 2.89 23.66
CA ARG A 670 -2.94 2.13 24.79
C ARG A 670 -1.89 1.90 25.89
N ALA A 671 -0.68 1.46 25.51
CA ALA A 671 0.43 1.22 26.42
C ALA A 671 0.86 2.48 27.20
N SER A 672 0.78 3.67 26.59
CA SER A 672 1.09 4.94 27.27
C SER A 672 0.13 5.26 28.43
N SER A 673 -1.07 4.68 28.41
CA SER A 673 -2.08 4.75 29.47
C SER A 673 -2.15 3.46 30.30
N ASN A 674 -1.10 2.63 30.25
CA ASN A 674 -1.01 1.34 30.95
C ASN A 674 -2.16 0.37 30.64
N ARG A 675 -2.63 0.39 29.38
CA ARG A 675 -3.64 -0.51 28.80
C ARG A 675 -3.04 -1.30 27.64
N THR A 676 -3.69 -2.38 27.23
CA THR A 676 -3.30 -3.23 26.09
C THR A 676 -4.56 -3.76 25.41
N GLY A 677 -4.55 -3.85 24.08
CA GLY A 677 -5.57 -4.57 23.32
C GLY A 677 -5.20 -6.05 23.10
N PHE A 678 -3.95 -6.44 23.36
CA PHE A 678 -3.53 -7.85 23.23
C PHE A 678 -4.32 -8.79 24.14
N VAL A 679 -5.06 -9.69 23.51
CA VAL A 679 -5.68 -10.87 24.12
C VAL A 679 -4.80 -12.09 23.92
N LEU A 680 -4.14 -12.17 22.76
CA LEU A 680 -3.14 -13.18 22.41
C LEU A 680 -1.96 -12.53 21.67
N GLY A 681 -0.74 -13.00 21.96
CA GLY A 681 0.50 -12.50 21.35
C GLY A 681 1.01 -11.21 22.01
N THR A 682 2.08 -10.66 21.46
CA THR A 682 2.69 -9.42 21.96
C THR A 682 2.91 -8.37 20.86
N ILE A 683 3.35 -7.17 21.26
CA ILE A 683 3.71 -6.12 20.30
C ILE A 683 4.89 -6.53 19.41
N GLU A 684 5.77 -7.40 19.89
CA GLU A 684 6.85 -8.02 19.12
C GLU A 684 6.30 -8.98 18.07
N ASP A 685 5.30 -9.81 18.40
CA ASP A 685 4.64 -10.69 17.42
C ASP A 685 3.94 -9.88 16.32
N LEU A 686 3.24 -8.80 16.69
CA LEU A 686 2.59 -7.91 15.74
C LEU A 686 3.62 -7.20 14.83
N GLN A 687 4.75 -6.77 15.40
CA GLN A 687 5.86 -6.18 14.64
C GLN A 687 6.47 -7.20 13.68
N ARG A 688 6.68 -8.46 14.11
CA ARG A 688 7.16 -9.54 13.25
C ARG A 688 6.22 -9.75 12.06
N LEU A 689 4.90 -9.82 12.29
CA LEU A 689 3.92 -9.96 11.21
C LEU A 689 3.93 -8.76 10.27
N TYR A 690 4.00 -7.54 10.81
CA TYR A 690 4.14 -6.32 10.01
C TYR A 690 5.38 -6.37 9.12
N GLU A 691 6.53 -6.70 9.70
CA GLU A 691 7.79 -6.78 8.96
C GLU A 691 7.73 -7.86 7.88
N ARG A 692 7.03 -8.98 8.09
CA ARG A 692 6.91 -10.04 7.07
C ARG A 692 5.82 -9.77 6.02
N SER A 693 4.88 -8.87 6.31
CA SER A 693 3.65 -8.68 5.52
C SER A 693 3.86 -8.38 4.05
N GLU A 694 4.92 -7.65 3.67
CA GLU A 694 5.24 -7.30 2.28
C GLU A 694 5.41 -8.52 1.37
N ALA A 695 5.99 -9.59 1.90
CA ALA A 695 6.26 -10.80 1.14
C ALA A 695 5.37 -11.97 1.60
N LEU A 696 4.25 -11.65 2.24
CA LEU A 696 3.13 -12.57 2.46
C LEU A 696 1.96 -12.14 1.59
N ARG A 697 1.21 -13.10 1.07
CA ARG A 697 -0.04 -12.78 0.36
C ARG A 697 -1.13 -12.48 1.40
N PRO A 698 -1.80 -11.32 1.36
CA PRO A 698 -2.87 -11.02 2.31
C PRO A 698 -4.15 -11.78 1.95
N ARG A 699 -4.71 -12.48 2.93
CA ARG A 699 -6.05 -13.10 2.88
C ARG A 699 -6.92 -12.48 3.97
N LEU A 700 -7.95 -11.76 3.56
CA LEU A 700 -8.89 -11.10 4.46
C LEU A 700 -10.12 -11.99 4.64
N ASP A 701 -10.51 -12.23 5.90
CA ASP A 701 -11.75 -12.88 6.30
C ASP A 701 -12.55 -11.86 7.13
N ILE A 702 -13.79 -11.56 6.75
CA ILE A 702 -14.64 -10.59 7.45
C ILE A 702 -15.75 -11.35 8.17
N VAL A 703 -15.93 -11.04 9.45
CA VAL A 703 -16.95 -11.64 10.31
C VAL A 703 -17.88 -10.55 10.81
N MET A 704 -19.18 -10.78 10.67
CA MET A 704 -20.26 -9.96 11.17
C MET A 704 -20.96 -10.70 12.32
N ALA A 705 -20.83 -10.23 13.56
CA ALA A 705 -21.49 -10.80 14.72
C ALA A 705 -22.71 -9.95 15.13
N GLN A 706 -23.91 -10.43 14.81
CA GLN A 706 -25.17 -9.76 15.12
C GLN A 706 -26.18 -10.73 15.73
N PRO A 707 -26.27 -10.85 17.07
CA PRO A 707 -27.23 -11.72 17.74
C PRO A 707 -28.69 -11.33 17.52
N GLY A 708 -28.96 -10.08 17.14
CA GLY A 708 -30.30 -9.61 16.79
C GLY A 708 -30.85 -10.21 15.49
N LEU A 709 -30.00 -10.77 14.63
CA LEU A 709 -30.40 -11.54 13.45
C LEU A 709 -30.73 -12.99 13.88
N SER A 710 -31.89 -13.51 13.49
CA SER A 710 -32.23 -14.93 13.67
C SER A 710 -32.23 -15.66 12.33
N LYS A 711 -31.51 -16.78 12.26
CA LYS A 711 -31.48 -17.66 11.07
C LYS A 711 -32.86 -18.21 10.73
N LYS A 712 -33.68 -18.57 11.73
CA LYS A 712 -35.07 -19.02 11.52
C LYS A 712 -36.01 -17.94 10.99
N LEU A 713 -35.82 -16.70 11.41
CA LEU A 713 -36.74 -15.59 11.08
C LEU A 713 -36.26 -14.73 9.91
N VAL A 714 -35.04 -14.95 9.40
CA VAL A 714 -34.40 -14.10 8.40
C VAL A 714 -35.30 -13.88 7.18
N LYS A 715 -35.36 -12.62 6.74
CA LYS A 715 -36.19 -12.20 5.60
C LYS A 715 -35.36 -11.96 4.35
N HIS A 716 -36.03 -12.00 3.21
CA HIS A 716 -35.43 -11.82 1.90
C HIS A 716 -34.59 -10.54 1.78
N ASN A 717 -35.11 -9.39 2.24
CA ASN A 717 -34.40 -8.11 2.21
C ASN A 717 -33.10 -8.08 3.02
N GLN A 718 -33.02 -8.85 4.11
CA GLN A 718 -31.77 -8.99 4.87
C GLN A 718 -30.75 -9.84 4.09
N LEU A 719 -31.21 -10.90 3.44
CA LEU A 719 -30.35 -11.74 2.59
C LEU A 719 -29.88 -11.00 1.35
N GLU A 720 -30.70 -10.11 0.76
CA GLU A 720 -30.28 -9.21 -0.33
C GLU A 720 -29.18 -8.24 0.12
N LEU A 721 -29.33 -7.61 1.30
CA LEU A 721 -28.30 -6.74 1.87
C LEU A 721 -26.98 -7.51 2.06
N LEU A 722 -27.04 -8.66 2.74
CA LEU A 722 -25.86 -9.49 2.99
C LEU A 722 -25.20 -9.98 1.69
N ALA A 723 -25.99 -10.31 0.66
CA ALA A 723 -25.45 -10.69 -0.65
C ALA A 723 -24.72 -9.54 -1.32
N SER A 724 -25.25 -8.32 -1.22
CA SER A 724 -24.58 -7.14 -1.78
C SER A 724 -23.25 -6.84 -1.08
N VAL A 725 -23.18 -7.06 0.24
CA VAL A 725 -21.94 -6.94 1.02
C VAL A 725 -20.95 -8.03 0.61
N ASP A 726 -21.36 -9.30 0.62
CA ASP A 726 -20.49 -10.43 0.25
C ASP A 726 -19.95 -10.29 -1.18
N MET A 727 -20.79 -9.90 -2.14
CA MET A 727 -20.37 -9.63 -3.51
C MET A 727 -19.33 -8.52 -3.59
N TYR A 728 -19.58 -7.38 -2.94
CA TYR A 728 -18.64 -6.26 -2.88
C TYR A 728 -17.29 -6.68 -2.27
N LEU A 729 -17.31 -7.44 -1.18
CA LEU A 729 -16.11 -7.95 -0.50
C LEU A 729 -15.31 -8.93 -1.36
N SER A 730 -16.00 -9.84 -2.04
CA SER A 730 -15.37 -10.83 -2.91
C SER A 730 -14.65 -10.18 -4.10
N GLU A 731 -15.26 -9.17 -4.72
CA GLU A 731 -14.72 -8.52 -5.92
C GLU A 731 -13.62 -7.51 -5.61
N THR A 732 -13.78 -6.74 -4.53
CA THR A 732 -12.88 -5.62 -4.22
C THR A 732 -11.75 -5.99 -3.28
N ALA A 733 -11.85 -7.13 -2.59
CA ALA A 733 -10.86 -7.60 -1.64
C ALA A 733 -10.64 -9.13 -1.64
N LEU A 734 -11.26 -9.93 -2.52
CA LEU A 734 -11.17 -11.40 -2.45
C LEU A 734 -11.45 -11.93 -1.02
N SER A 735 -12.33 -11.26 -0.29
CA SER A 735 -12.64 -11.56 1.10
C SER A 735 -13.86 -12.45 1.19
N LYS A 736 -13.88 -13.32 2.20
CA LYS A 736 -15.05 -14.11 2.55
C LYS A 736 -15.86 -13.40 3.63
N LEU A 737 -17.19 -13.37 3.50
CA LEU A 737 -18.08 -12.95 4.57
C LEU A 737 -18.54 -14.15 5.42
N THR A 738 -18.49 -14.01 6.74
CA THR A 738 -19.14 -14.92 7.69
C THR A 738 -20.10 -14.12 8.56
N VAL A 739 -21.36 -14.55 8.64
CA VAL A 739 -22.38 -13.88 9.45
C VAL A 739 -22.75 -14.77 10.61
N ILE A 740 -22.34 -14.37 11.82
CA ILE A 740 -22.70 -15.00 13.08
C ILE A 740 -24.02 -14.39 13.57
N CYS A 741 -25.00 -15.24 13.84
CA CYS A 741 -26.36 -14.84 14.18
C CYS A 741 -26.94 -15.74 15.28
N SER A 742 -28.15 -15.41 15.75
CA SER A 742 -28.95 -16.33 16.57
C SER A 742 -29.59 -17.41 15.71
N GLU A 743 -29.91 -18.53 16.35
CA GLU A 743 -30.72 -19.63 15.77
C GLU A 743 -32.05 -19.18 15.16
#